data_AF-C1E4P9-F1
#
_entry.id   AF-C1E4P9-F1
#
_cell.length_a   1.000
_cell.length_b   1.000
_cell.length_c   1.000
_cell.angle_alpha   90.00
_cell.angle_beta   90.00
_cell.angle_gamma   90.00
#
_symmetry.space_group_name_H-M   'P 1'
#
loop_
_entity.id
_entity.type
_entity.pdbx_description
1 polymer ?
#
loop_
_entity_poly.entity_id
_entity_poly.type
_entity_poly.pdbx_seq_one_letter_code
_entity_poly.pdbx_strand_id
1 'polypeptide(L)'
;MPAAGGLTRGGRTGRASGRRLGKGNYAVKHRRFRLVEASASNPEEFIVGCGTGDVTGPIDGVGMMGYAKIGQVTRGMWQRQWARAFLVSSSSDSLDSSETVAVVVVDACMCFPNLKTAALRALAKTRGTHHPLTEANTCVCATHTHAAPGGFAPFGLYNVTTGGAVSVAFDAAVQGVAEALDAALDDAIGRPRCALSLTRATLAGAAVNRSTHAYRRNPASERAEVDSLGSGTEGVDETLTVLRMGEIRDGVDVHGGADGGADGGAEGALASLRGAVVWYAVHGTSLRNSFTLASGDNKGVASWLAETALAGSNDGDDVASSLARCRALIDAFGGGEVFDPSEDGVRLAVQAPSVAAAAVALESSSTRGSQKPRTGTGRRVVVAFPQGASGDVSPNVRGARRVNDPTRLCDEVTGAGDELKVTGCAGFGPAGADDAAGCVATGAAQAAAALKALTNYQGSKGGALEGSKGFRSLAGPVRHAYRWLPVGRGVSVDGRFTADGDVARTSSPAKGYSFAAGTTDGPGQDGFLQGITADDEDGDGGERGVVIERWKTAASLASWGLSGFGGGFEGAFGGVPGNVRESHRPKPVLLHFGDANEVARDHAQDAWVAVDVPVQVLRVGTLLVACVPAEVTTAAGARLVRWIKASAAEAAGTGRTDGDWEVIVTGLANGYSGYVTTPEEYAAQRYEGASTLYGPNTLGAYAMCLCELTRELLTANDSTANDSTANDSTANDSTANDSTANDDLTRSRSGSAPGSAANTPRDGIQARVPPVDLRWPPWRRFGDVLASNVTRDASGIRRVLTAGIDEASATFLCGRPRRHARPPPLGTYMTVERLRREDAQGQAEWEVVATDDDLSTRVEYRPAGPFGLSSELTLRWRPPENIPGGVYRVGVRGVARGVRKFIKRESPGEYEGYSERFLVEPRARE
;
A
#
# COMPACT_ATOMS: atom_id res chain seq x y z
N MET A 1 70.94 -9.16 21.48
CA MET A 1 72.33 -8.71 21.22
C MET A 1 72.27 -7.46 20.34
N PRO A 2 73.09 -6.44 20.59
CA PRO A 2 72.94 -5.39 21.63
C PRO A 2 72.83 -3.99 20.94
N ALA A 3 72.76 -2.79 21.54
CA ALA A 3 73.18 -2.20 22.81
C ALA A 3 72.39 -0.86 22.99
N ALA A 4 71.83 -0.48 24.16
CA ALA A 4 72.42 0.30 25.28
C ALA A 4 72.85 1.74 24.89
N GLY A 5 72.56 2.83 25.63
CA GLY A 5 71.99 3.02 26.99
C GLY A 5 71.56 4.49 27.21
N GLY A 6 70.64 4.79 28.14
CA GLY A 6 70.91 5.38 29.48
C GLY A 6 70.51 6.88 29.47
N LEU A 7 69.91 7.55 30.46
CA LEU A 7 69.64 7.33 31.88
C LEU A 7 68.54 8.32 32.36
N THR A 8 67.56 7.78 33.10
CA THR A 8 66.88 8.28 34.32
C THR A 8 66.20 9.67 34.48
N ARG A 9 64.91 9.53 34.88
CA ARG A 9 64.15 10.13 36.00
C ARG A 9 63.42 11.49 35.83
N GLY A 10 62.08 11.43 35.97
CA GLY A 10 61.35 12.37 36.83
C GLY A 10 60.00 12.89 36.35
N GLY A 11 58.92 12.12 36.56
CA GLY A 11 57.69 12.61 37.20
C GLY A 11 56.75 13.63 36.51
N ARG A 12 55.54 13.12 36.25
CA ARG A 12 54.20 13.74 36.51
C ARG A 12 53.56 14.71 35.50
N THR A 13 52.58 14.15 34.78
CA THR A 13 51.17 14.56 34.67
C THR A 13 50.81 15.98 34.21
N GLY A 14 50.41 16.07 32.93
CA GLY A 14 49.01 16.30 32.53
C GLY A 14 48.39 17.68 32.78
N ARG A 15 48.27 18.47 31.70
CA ARG A 15 47.27 19.54 31.59
C ARG A 15 46.76 19.65 30.14
N ALA A 16 45.43 19.67 30.01
CA ALA A 16 44.70 19.88 28.77
C ALA A 16 44.87 21.32 28.25
N SER A 17 44.83 21.51 26.93
CA SER A 17 44.51 22.81 26.32
C SER A 17 43.85 22.60 24.95
N GLY A 18 42.74 23.30 24.74
CA GLY A 18 42.02 23.32 23.46
C GLY A 18 42.76 24.09 22.37
N ARG A 19 42.41 23.79 21.11
CA ARG A 19 42.79 24.61 19.96
C ARG A 19 41.62 24.77 18.99
N ARG A 20 41.42 26.04 18.65
CA ARG A 20 40.61 26.58 17.55
C ARG A 20 40.92 25.88 16.23
N LEU A 21 39.88 25.56 15.47
CA LEU A 21 39.97 25.17 14.07
C LEU A 21 39.80 26.42 13.18
N GLY A 22 40.73 26.59 12.26
CA GLY A 22 40.80 27.69 11.30
C GLY A 22 39.78 27.56 10.17
N LYS A 23 39.36 28.72 9.65
CA LYS A 23 38.54 28.84 8.44
C LYS A 23 39.38 28.42 7.21
N GLY A 24 38.99 27.34 6.55
CA GLY A 24 39.47 26.97 5.23
C GLY A 24 38.45 27.37 4.16
N ASN A 25 38.84 28.23 3.23
CA ASN A 25 38.06 28.60 2.05
C ASN A 25 38.00 27.41 1.07
N TYR A 26 36.80 26.88 0.81
CA TYR A 26 36.54 25.99 -0.32
C TYR A 26 35.80 26.78 -1.41
N ALA A 27 36.53 27.11 -2.48
CA ALA A 27 35.96 27.68 -3.68
C ALA A 27 35.11 26.62 -4.42
N VAL A 28 33.81 26.89 -4.56
CA VAL A 28 32.90 26.08 -5.37
C VAL A 28 33.19 26.36 -6.84
N LYS A 29 33.75 25.37 -7.56
CA LYS A 29 33.82 25.40 -9.02
C LYS A 29 32.41 25.22 -9.57
N HIS A 30 31.81 26.30 -10.07
CA HIS A 30 30.65 26.21 -10.94
C HIS A 30 31.04 25.43 -12.20
N ARG A 31 30.53 24.21 -12.36
CA ARG A 31 30.56 23.54 -13.67
C ARG A 31 29.57 24.27 -14.56
N ARG A 32 30.06 24.87 -15.64
CA ARG A 32 29.23 25.36 -16.74
C ARG A 32 28.40 24.18 -17.27
N PHE A 33 27.09 24.27 -17.14
CA PHE A 33 26.16 23.39 -17.86
C PHE A 33 26.30 23.70 -19.34
N ARG A 34 26.62 22.68 -20.13
CA ARG A 34 26.60 22.78 -21.59
C ARG A 34 25.13 22.62 -21.99
N LEU A 35 24.53 23.67 -22.55
CA LEU A 35 23.27 23.54 -23.26
C LEU A 35 23.49 22.53 -24.39
N VAL A 36 22.86 21.37 -24.27
CA VAL A 36 22.49 20.59 -25.45
C VAL A 36 21.08 21.09 -25.75
N GLU A 37 20.89 21.70 -26.91
CA GLU A 37 19.54 21.94 -27.42
C GLU A 37 18.84 20.58 -27.43
N ALA A 38 17.87 20.39 -26.54
CA ALA A 38 17.00 19.24 -26.58
C ALA A 38 16.29 19.27 -27.93
N SER A 39 16.64 18.32 -28.81
CA SER A 39 15.77 17.95 -29.93
C SER A 39 14.37 17.79 -29.35
N ALA A 40 13.41 18.59 -29.82
CA ALA A 40 12.06 18.65 -29.28
C ALA A 40 11.48 17.24 -29.16
N SER A 41 11.42 16.69 -27.94
CA SER A 41 10.63 15.50 -27.68
C SER A 41 9.17 15.87 -27.96
N ASN A 42 8.46 14.99 -28.66
CA ASN A 42 7.02 15.15 -28.82
C ASN A 42 6.40 15.20 -27.40
N PRO A 43 5.72 16.30 -27.00
CA PRO A 43 5.23 16.48 -25.64
C PRO A 43 4.18 15.45 -25.22
N GLU A 44 3.69 14.63 -26.15
CA GLU A 44 2.69 13.58 -25.96
C GLU A 44 3.31 12.18 -25.82
N GLU A 45 4.64 12.03 -25.99
CA GLU A 45 5.30 10.73 -26.03
C GLU A 45 6.27 10.49 -24.86
N PHE A 46 5.98 9.45 -24.08
CA PHE A 46 6.69 9.15 -22.84
C PHE A 46 7.46 7.82 -22.93
N ILE A 47 8.59 7.75 -22.26
CA ILE A 47 9.22 6.47 -21.91
C ILE A 47 8.46 5.93 -20.69
N VAL A 48 7.95 4.71 -20.80
CA VAL A 48 7.21 4.05 -19.71
C VAL A 48 7.78 2.68 -19.42
N GLY A 49 7.98 2.36 -18.14
CA GLY A 49 8.37 1.04 -17.69
C GLY A 49 7.44 0.51 -16.61
N CYS A 50 7.06 -0.75 -16.70
CA CYS A 50 6.22 -1.44 -15.73
C CYS A 50 6.97 -2.64 -15.13
N GLY A 51 6.85 -2.84 -13.81
CA GLY A 51 7.53 -3.93 -13.12
C GLY A 51 6.77 -4.45 -11.92
N THR A 52 7.02 -5.71 -11.55
CA THR A 52 6.43 -6.34 -10.36
C THR A 52 7.48 -7.05 -9.53
N GLY A 53 7.32 -7.03 -8.20
CA GLY A 53 8.15 -7.78 -7.27
C GLY A 53 7.34 -8.28 -6.08
N ASP A 54 7.68 -9.45 -5.57
CA ASP A 54 6.91 -10.10 -4.49
C ASP A 54 7.31 -9.53 -3.13
N VAL A 55 6.38 -8.95 -2.36
CA VAL A 55 6.65 -8.39 -1.03
C VAL A 55 6.11 -9.25 0.10
N THR A 56 5.72 -10.48 -0.19
CA THR A 56 5.11 -11.41 0.77
C THR A 56 6.03 -11.65 1.96
N GLY A 57 5.60 -11.18 3.13
CA GLY A 57 6.31 -11.37 4.39
C GLY A 57 6.07 -12.75 5.03
N PRO A 58 6.46 -12.92 6.31
CA PRO A 58 6.25 -14.16 7.05
C PRO A 58 4.78 -14.57 7.21
N ILE A 59 4.48 -15.82 6.85
CA ILE A 59 3.13 -16.40 6.91
C ILE A 59 2.89 -17.25 8.17
N ASP A 60 3.83 -17.28 9.11
CA ASP A 60 3.90 -18.28 10.20
C ASP A 60 4.06 -17.67 11.60
N GLY A 61 3.11 -16.84 12.03
CA GLY A 61 2.99 -16.38 13.41
C GLY A 61 3.59 -14.99 13.68
N VAL A 62 3.49 -14.09 12.70
CA VAL A 62 3.80 -12.65 12.86
C VAL A 62 2.50 -11.87 12.95
N GLY A 63 2.43 -10.89 13.86
CA GLY A 63 1.30 -9.98 14.00
C GLY A 63 0.97 -9.28 12.68
N MET A 64 -0.31 -9.25 12.33
CA MET A 64 -0.77 -8.56 11.12
C MET A 64 -0.87 -7.06 11.41
N MET A 65 -0.55 -6.24 10.40
CA MET A 65 -0.55 -4.78 10.52
C MET A 65 -1.90 -4.20 10.11
N GLY A 66 -2.38 -3.20 10.85
CA GLY A 66 -3.63 -2.50 10.55
C GLY A 66 -4.57 -2.47 11.75
N TYR A 67 -5.23 -3.59 12.06
CA TYR A 67 -6.23 -3.68 13.13
C TYR A 67 -5.70 -3.55 14.56
N ALA A 68 -4.37 -3.54 14.75
CA ALA A 68 -3.72 -3.46 16.05
C ALA A 68 -4.22 -4.51 17.07
N LYS A 69 -4.49 -5.74 16.60
CA LYS A 69 -4.92 -6.87 17.44
C LYS A 69 -3.75 -7.82 17.73
N ILE A 70 -3.32 -7.89 18.99
CA ILE A 70 -2.21 -8.77 19.45
C ILE A 70 -2.44 -10.24 19.07
N GLY A 71 -3.69 -10.70 19.06
CA GLY A 71 -4.06 -12.08 18.73
C GLY A 71 -4.14 -12.38 17.23
N GLN A 72 -4.14 -11.35 16.37
CA GLN A 72 -4.20 -11.52 14.92
C GLN A 72 -2.79 -11.71 14.37
N VAL A 73 -2.40 -12.97 14.20
CA VAL A 73 -1.09 -13.36 13.65
C VAL A 73 -1.29 -14.16 12.38
N THR A 74 -0.32 -14.09 11.47
CA THR A 74 -0.34 -14.87 10.24
C THR A 74 -0.34 -16.37 10.56
N ARG A 75 -1.26 -17.11 9.95
CA ARG A 75 -1.41 -18.57 10.05
C ARG A 75 -1.44 -19.22 8.67
N GLY A 76 -0.76 -18.60 7.72
CA GLY A 76 -0.75 -19.00 6.32
C GLY A 76 -0.97 -17.80 5.40
N MET A 77 -1.37 -18.12 4.17
CA MET A 77 -1.54 -17.19 3.06
C MET A 77 -2.71 -17.62 2.20
N TRP A 78 -3.50 -16.64 1.77
CA TRP A 78 -4.53 -16.81 0.75
C TRP A 78 -4.05 -16.26 -0.59
N GLN A 79 -3.32 -15.15 -0.59
CA GLN A 79 -2.76 -14.56 -1.81
C GLN A 79 -1.40 -13.93 -1.49
N ARG A 80 -0.47 -13.96 -2.45
CA ARG A 80 0.80 -13.23 -2.31
C ARG A 80 0.55 -11.72 -2.33
N GLN A 81 1.52 -10.99 -1.79
CA GLN A 81 1.55 -9.54 -1.77
C GLN A 81 2.56 -9.06 -2.80
N TRP A 82 2.21 -8.07 -3.61
CA TRP A 82 3.04 -7.57 -4.71
C TRP A 82 3.35 -6.08 -4.57
N ALA A 83 4.56 -5.69 -4.96
CA ALA A 83 4.91 -4.34 -5.37
C ALA A 83 4.75 -4.22 -6.88
N ARG A 84 4.09 -3.16 -7.35
CA ARG A 84 3.88 -2.83 -8.76
C ARG A 84 4.44 -1.45 -9.05
N ALA A 85 5.45 -1.37 -9.90
CA ALA A 85 6.16 -0.14 -10.22
C ALA A 85 5.81 0.37 -11.62
N PHE A 86 5.62 1.68 -11.73
CA PHE A 86 5.36 2.39 -12.98
C PHE A 86 6.31 3.57 -13.08
N LEU A 87 7.20 3.54 -14.06
CA LEU A 87 8.13 4.60 -14.37
C LEU A 87 7.61 5.38 -15.57
N VAL A 88 7.67 6.71 -15.51
CA VAL A 88 7.31 7.60 -16.61
C VAL A 88 8.40 8.65 -16.78
N SER A 89 8.87 8.86 -18.01
CA SER A 89 9.79 9.95 -18.35
C SER A 89 9.38 10.69 -19.61
N SER A 90 9.53 12.03 -19.59
CA SER A 90 9.35 12.89 -20.77
C SER A 90 10.62 13.08 -21.60
N SER A 91 11.72 12.43 -21.23
CA SER A 91 13.01 12.56 -21.92
C SER A 91 12.99 11.93 -23.32
N SER A 92 13.79 12.46 -24.25
CA SER A 92 13.86 11.98 -25.62
C SER A 92 14.56 10.63 -25.74
N ASP A 93 15.78 10.47 -25.22
CA ASP A 93 16.61 9.29 -25.53
C ASP A 93 17.23 8.59 -24.31
N SER A 94 17.10 9.16 -23.11
CA SER A 94 17.69 8.59 -21.88
C SER A 94 16.88 8.94 -20.64
N LEU A 95 16.81 8.05 -19.65
CA LEU A 95 16.15 8.36 -18.39
C LEU A 95 16.96 9.39 -17.58
N ASP A 96 16.53 10.65 -17.58
CA ASP A 96 17.07 11.71 -16.71
C ASP A 96 16.27 11.74 -15.40
N SER A 97 16.96 11.85 -14.26
CA SER A 97 16.30 11.86 -12.95
C SER A 97 15.35 13.04 -12.74
N SER A 98 15.64 14.20 -13.34
CA SER A 98 14.82 15.42 -13.29
C SER A 98 13.53 15.32 -14.12
N GLU A 99 13.52 14.45 -15.14
CA GLU A 99 12.42 14.24 -16.09
C GLU A 99 11.79 12.85 -15.98
N THR A 100 12.07 12.14 -14.89
CA THR A 100 11.56 10.80 -14.62
C THR A 100 10.84 10.81 -13.28
N VAL A 101 9.69 10.14 -13.20
CA VAL A 101 9.00 9.82 -11.95
C VAL A 101 8.68 8.33 -11.90
N ALA A 102 8.59 7.78 -10.70
CA ALA A 102 8.13 6.42 -10.48
C ALA A 102 7.05 6.36 -9.40
N VAL A 103 6.01 5.57 -9.61
CA VAL A 103 5.02 5.23 -8.59
C VAL A 103 5.10 3.73 -8.33
N VAL A 104 5.27 3.34 -7.07
CA VAL A 104 5.27 1.94 -6.63
C VAL A 104 4.09 1.74 -5.69
N VAL A 105 3.19 0.83 -6.07
CA VAL A 105 2.03 0.44 -5.25
C VAL A 105 2.34 -0.90 -4.60
N VAL A 106 2.28 -0.95 -3.27
CA VAL A 106 2.67 -2.11 -2.47
C VAL A 106 1.45 -2.70 -1.77
N ASP A 107 1.25 -4.00 -1.90
CA ASP A 107 0.26 -4.77 -1.14
C ASP A 107 0.70 -4.89 0.34
N ALA A 108 0.55 -3.80 1.07
CA ALA A 108 0.86 -3.67 2.50
C ALA A 108 -0.18 -2.77 3.18
N CYS A 109 -0.18 -2.75 4.52
CA CYS A 109 -1.04 -1.83 5.27
C CYS A 109 -0.61 -0.38 5.07
N MET A 110 0.68 -0.07 5.19
CA MET A 110 1.22 1.27 4.94
C MET A 110 2.69 1.17 4.56
N CYS A 111 3.21 2.21 3.89
CA CYS A 111 4.62 2.34 3.61
C CYS A 111 5.26 3.32 4.60
N PHE A 112 6.48 3.01 5.04
CA PHE A 112 7.26 3.87 5.92
C PHE A 112 8.48 4.45 5.18
N PRO A 113 9.05 5.56 5.64
CA PRO A 113 10.14 6.20 4.91
C PRO A 113 11.39 5.31 4.76
N ASN A 114 11.66 4.45 5.75
CA ASN A 114 12.76 3.48 5.71
C ASN A 114 12.64 2.48 4.55
N LEU A 115 11.42 2.08 4.17
CA LEU A 115 11.20 1.13 3.06
C LEU A 115 11.69 1.71 1.74
N LYS A 116 11.27 2.93 1.43
CA LYS A 116 11.66 3.64 0.19
C LYS A 116 13.17 3.82 0.09
N THR A 117 13.79 4.37 1.14
CA THR A 117 15.24 4.59 1.17
C THR A 117 16.02 3.26 1.08
N ALA A 118 15.57 2.21 1.78
CA ALA A 118 16.23 0.91 1.74
C ALA A 118 16.08 0.21 0.37
N ALA A 119 14.90 0.30 -0.26
CA ALA A 119 14.68 -0.27 -1.59
C ALA A 119 15.53 0.42 -2.68
N LEU A 120 15.62 1.76 -2.66
CA LEU A 120 16.51 2.48 -3.58
C LEU A 120 17.99 2.13 -3.34
N ARG A 121 18.40 1.91 -2.09
CA ARG A 121 19.75 1.40 -1.79
C ARG A 121 19.97 -0.02 -2.27
N ALA A 122 18.97 -0.89 -2.17
CA ALA A 122 19.04 -2.26 -2.69
C ALA A 122 19.15 -2.26 -4.22
N LEU A 123 18.37 -1.43 -4.90
CA LEU A 123 18.47 -1.19 -6.34
C LEU A 123 19.84 -0.65 -6.74
N ALA A 124 20.40 0.30 -5.99
CA ALA A 124 21.75 0.82 -6.25
C ALA A 124 22.85 -0.25 -6.14
N LYS A 125 22.62 -1.35 -5.38
CA LYS A 125 23.56 -2.48 -5.34
C LYS A 125 23.54 -3.31 -6.62
N THR A 126 22.40 -3.40 -7.31
CA THR A 126 22.26 -4.16 -8.57
C THR A 126 22.63 -3.31 -9.79
N ARG A 127 22.19 -2.05 -9.84
CA ARG A 127 22.36 -1.14 -11.00
C ARG A 127 23.50 -0.13 -10.86
N GLY A 128 24.12 -0.04 -9.69
CA GLY A 128 25.01 1.07 -9.34
C GLY A 128 24.25 2.35 -8.98
N THR A 129 24.96 3.35 -8.47
CA THR A 129 24.38 4.61 -7.96
C THR A 129 23.97 5.63 -9.04
N HIS A 130 24.11 5.27 -10.32
CA HIS A 130 23.85 6.15 -11.46
C HIS A 130 22.48 5.95 -12.12
N HIS A 131 21.62 5.11 -11.54
CA HIS A 131 20.24 4.95 -12.02
C HIS A 131 19.41 6.24 -11.82
N PRO A 132 18.37 6.49 -12.63
CA PRO A 132 17.61 7.76 -12.63
C PRO A 132 16.72 7.95 -11.39
N LEU A 133 16.44 6.87 -10.65
CA LEU A 133 15.51 6.91 -9.52
C LEU A 133 16.17 7.47 -8.25
N THR A 134 15.46 8.35 -7.56
CA THR A 134 15.88 9.02 -6.34
C THR A 134 14.70 9.08 -5.36
N GLU A 135 14.96 9.48 -4.10
CA GLU A 135 13.86 9.72 -3.16
C GLU A 135 12.92 10.83 -3.64
N ALA A 136 13.43 11.83 -4.35
CA ALA A 136 12.64 12.98 -4.77
C ALA A 136 11.66 12.66 -5.91
N ASN A 137 11.95 11.64 -6.73
CA ASN A 137 11.15 11.32 -7.92
C ASN A 137 10.42 9.98 -7.85
N THR A 138 10.65 9.19 -6.81
CA THR A 138 9.97 7.90 -6.60
C THR A 138 8.91 8.06 -5.51
N CYS A 139 7.67 7.68 -5.75
CA CYS A 139 6.61 7.56 -4.76
C CYS A 139 6.41 6.08 -4.43
N VAL A 140 6.40 5.72 -3.14
CA VAL A 140 6.05 4.36 -2.69
C VAL A 140 4.79 4.45 -1.83
N CYS A 141 3.67 3.92 -2.30
CA CYS A 141 2.38 3.95 -1.60
C CYS A 141 1.81 2.55 -1.38
N ALA A 142 0.87 2.42 -0.46
CA ALA A 142 0.27 1.15 -0.07
C ALA A 142 -1.17 1.00 -0.57
N THR A 143 -1.60 -0.25 -0.81
CA THR A 143 -3.03 -0.58 -1.03
C THR A 143 -3.86 -0.54 0.25
N HIS A 144 -3.22 -0.45 1.41
CA HIS A 144 -3.85 -0.46 2.73
C HIS A 144 -4.55 -1.78 3.07
N THR A 145 -3.97 -2.92 2.68
CA THR A 145 -4.43 -4.24 3.15
C THR A 145 -4.13 -4.40 4.64
N HIS A 146 -5.16 -4.73 5.44
CA HIS A 146 -5.00 -5.12 6.84
C HIS A 146 -4.71 -6.63 7.00
N ALA A 147 -4.60 -7.34 5.87
CA ALA A 147 -4.32 -8.77 5.80
C ALA A 147 -2.82 -9.07 5.51
N ALA A 148 -1.89 -8.22 5.94
CA ALA A 148 -0.45 -8.38 5.70
C ALA A 148 0.37 -8.42 7.01
N PRO A 149 1.51 -9.16 7.05
CA PRO A 149 2.37 -9.17 8.23
C PRO A 149 2.99 -7.79 8.49
N GLY A 150 3.10 -7.42 9.76
CA GLY A 150 3.71 -6.16 10.20
C GLY A 150 5.18 -6.27 10.59
N GLY A 151 5.63 -5.37 11.46
CA GLY A 151 6.97 -5.40 12.05
C GLY A 151 8.06 -4.70 11.24
N PHE A 152 7.71 -3.97 10.19
CA PHE A 152 8.68 -3.29 9.33
C PHE A 152 8.71 -1.76 9.51
N ALA A 153 7.99 -1.24 10.50
CA ALA A 153 7.96 0.18 10.81
C ALA A 153 9.28 0.63 11.48
N PRO A 154 9.76 1.84 11.22
CA PRO A 154 10.89 2.42 11.94
C PRO A 154 10.47 3.03 13.28
N PHE A 155 9.17 3.08 13.58
CA PHE A 155 8.64 3.73 14.78
C PHE A 155 7.99 2.72 15.74
N GLY A 156 8.20 2.94 17.04
CA GLY A 156 7.78 2.02 18.11
C GLY A 156 6.29 1.70 18.13
N LEU A 157 5.42 2.71 17.97
CA LEU A 157 3.97 2.55 18.07
C LEU A 157 3.42 1.47 17.13
N TYR A 158 3.93 1.40 15.90
CA TYR A 158 3.42 0.51 14.87
C TYR A 158 3.96 -0.93 14.99
N ASN A 159 4.94 -1.17 15.86
CA ASN A 159 5.52 -2.49 16.09
C ASN A 159 5.05 -3.14 17.42
N VAL A 160 4.19 -2.46 18.19
CA VAL A 160 3.71 -2.97 19.50
C VAL A 160 3.00 -4.31 19.33
N THR A 161 2.09 -4.42 18.36
CA THR A 161 1.26 -5.64 18.17
C THR A 161 1.98 -6.76 17.43
N THR A 162 3.13 -6.46 16.81
CA THR A 162 4.06 -7.46 16.26
C THR A 162 5.13 -7.87 17.26
N GLY A 163 5.07 -7.38 18.49
CA GLY A 163 6.05 -7.69 19.53
C GLY A 163 7.46 -7.19 19.21
N GLY A 164 7.57 -6.08 18.48
CA GLY A 164 8.79 -5.47 17.98
C GLY A 164 8.99 -5.60 16.48
N ALA A 165 10.16 -5.18 16.01
CA ALA A 165 10.50 -5.26 14.60
C ALA A 165 10.68 -6.71 14.13
N VAL A 166 10.39 -6.96 12.86
CA VAL A 166 10.50 -8.25 12.18
C VAL A 166 11.31 -8.03 10.91
N SER A 167 12.63 -8.17 11.03
CA SER A 167 13.58 -7.94 9.93
C SER A 167 13.21 -8.69 8.66
N VAL A 168 12.81 -9.96 8.76
CA VAL A 168 12.41 -10.78 7.60
C VAL A 168 11.22 -10.17 6.82
N ALA A 169 10.27 -9.53 7.51
CA ALA A 169 9.16 -8.84 6.85
C ALA A 169 9.64 -7.58 6.13
N PHE A 170 10.50 -6.80 6.78
CA PHE A 170 11.10 -5.60 6.19
C PHE A 170 11.97 -5.94 4.98
N ASP A 171 12.82 -6.96 5.08
CA ASP A 171 13.71 -7.41 4.02
C ASP A 171 12.93 -7.92 2.81
N ALA A 172 11.85 -8.68 3.02
CA ALA A 172 10.96 -9.12 1.94
C ALA A 172 10.33 -7.92 1.20
N ALA A 173 9.84 -6.92 1.94
CA ALA A 173 9.29 -5.71 1.35
C ALA A 173 10.35 -4.90 0.58
N VAL A 174 11.55 -4.70 1.16
CA VAL A 174 12.66 -3.99 0.52
C VAL A 174 13.10 -4.68 -0.77
N GLN A 175 13.27 -5.99 -0.72
CA GLN A 175 13.66 -6.81 -1.86
C GLN A 175 12.59 -6.74 -2.97
N GLY A 176 11.31 -6.94 -2.64
CA GLY A 176 10.22 -6.91 -3.62
C GLY A 176 10.03 -5.53 -4.26
N VAL A 177 10.14 -4.44 -3.50
CA VAL A 177 10.08 -3.08 -4.06
C VAL A 177 11.27 -2.80 -4.97
N ALA A 178 12.48 -3.22 -4.58
CA ALA A 178 13.68 -3.06 -5.41
C ALA A 178 13.57 -3.88 -6.72
N GLU A 179 13.10 -5.13 -6.64
CA GLU A 179 12.84 -5.99 -7.81
C GLU A 179 11.80 -5.38 -8.75
N ALA A 180 10.72 -4.79 -8.22
CA ALA A 180 9.71 -4.12 -9.03
C ALA A 180 10.29 -2.90 -9.79
N LEU A 181 11.10 -2.08 -9.11
CA LEU A 181 11.77 -0.93 -9.71
C LEU A 181 12.82 -1.35 -10.76
N ASP A 182 13.58 -2.41 -10.47
CA ASP A 182 14.57 -2.97 -11.39
C ASP A 182 13.90 -3.48 -12.68
N ALA A 183 12.80 -4.23 -12.53
CA ALA A 183 12.00 -4.71 -13.65
C ALA A 183 11.38 -3.56 -14.46
N ALA A 184 10.90 -2.50 -13.79
CA ALA A 184 10.36 -1.33 -14.49
C ALA A 184 11.45 -0.56 -15.27
N LEU A 185 12.68 -0.48 -14.73
CA LEU A 185 13.81 0.11 -15.44
C LEU A 185 14.21 -0.70 -16.67
N ASP A 186 14.21 -2.04 -16.58
CA ASP A 186 14.44 -2.90 -17.73
C ASP A 186 13.34 -2.77 -18.78
N ASP A 187 12.08 -2.72 -18.35
CA ASP A 187 10.93 -2.59 -19.24
C ASP A 187 10.89 -1.23 -19.96
N ALA A 188 11.39 -0.18 -19.32
CA ALA A 188 11.44 1.16 -19.89
C ALA A 188 12.39 1.27 -21.11
N ILE A 189 13.42 0.42 -21.17
CA ILE A 189 14.50 0.55 -22.17
C ILE A 189 14.22 -0.35 -23.37
N GLY A 190 14.30 0.22 -24.59
CA GLY A 190 14.24 -0.55 -25.84
C GLY A 190 12.82 -0.94 -26.29
N ARG A 191 11.78 -0.48 -25.60
CA ARG A 191 10.38 -0.65 -26.02
C ARG A 191 9.84 0.62 -26.70
N PRO A 192 8.75 0.54 -27.50
CA PRO A 192 8.10 1.72 -28.08
C PRO A 192 7.69 2.76 -27.03
N ARG A 193 7.63 4.03 -27.43
CA ARG A 193 7.12 5.11 -26.58
C ARG A 193 5.64 4.90 -26.28
N CYS A 194 5.16 5.52 -25.21
CA CYS A 194 3.78 5.42 -24.79
C CYS A 194 3.10 6.78 -24.82
N ALA A 195 1.83 6.77 -25.21
CA ALA A 195 0.89 7.83 -24.91
C ALA A 195 0.25 7.57 -23.54
N LEU A 196 0.04 8.63 -22.79
CA LEU A 196 -0.60 8.60 -21.49
C LEU A 196 -1.97 9.25 -21.57
N SER A 197 -2.97 8.59 -20.99
CA SER A 197 -4.34 9.11 -21.02
C SER A 197 -5.05 8.86 -19.70
N LEU A 198 -5.89 9.81 -19.29
CA LEU A 198 -6.79 9.66 -18.17
C LEU A 198 -8.18 9.29 -18.63
N THR A 199 -8.82 8.39 -17.89
CA THR A 199 -10.24 8.07 -18.03
C THR A 199 -10.85 7.86 -16.64
N ARG A 200 -12.18 7.93 -16.55
CA ARG A 200 -12.92 7.72 -15.31
C ARG A 200 -14.05 6.73 -15.52
N ALA A 201 -14.43 6.05 -14.45
CA ALA A 201 -15.67 5.30 -14.36
C ALA A 201 -16.29 5.52 -12.98
N THR A 202 -17.62 5.46 -12.91
CA THR A 202 -18.32 5.41 -11.63
C THR A 202 -18.34 3.97 -11.12
N LEU A 203 -17.92 3.75 -9.87
CA LEU A 203 -18.02 2.47 -9.17
C LEU A 203 -18.96 2.61 -7.96
N ALA A 204 -20.24 2.33 -8.20
CA ALA A 204 -21.29 2.48 -7.20
C ALA A 204 -21.40 1.29 -6.25
N GLY A 205 -21.66 1.55 -4.97
CA GLY A 205 -22.02 0.51 -4.00
C GLY A 205 -20.89 -0.43 -3.59
N ALA A 206 -19.63 -0.09 -3.87
CA ALA A 206 -18.44 -0.81 -3.42
C ALA A 206 -17.77 -0.16 -2.18
N ALA A 207 -18.31 0.95 -1.70
CA ALA A 207 -17.79 1.71 -0.57
C ALA A 207 -18.91 2.40 0.23
N VAL A 208 -18.68 2.63 1.53
CA VAL A 208 -19.55 3.42 2.42
C VAL A 208 -18.69 4.28 3.36
N ASN A 209 -19.18 5.44 3.77
CA ASN A 209 -18.50 6.24 4.78
C ASN A 209 -18.75 5.65 6.19
N ARG A 210 -17.67 5.37 6.94
CA ARG A 210 -17.74 4.75 8.29
C ARG A 210 -17.83 5.77 9.43
N SER A 211 -17.80 7.06 9.10
CA SER A 211 -17.80 8.21 10.01
C SER A 211 -18.70 9.34 9.51
N THR A 212 -19.87 9.01 8.95
CA THR A 212 -20.88 9.94 8.41
C THR A 212 -21.26 11.07 9.38
N HIS A 213 -21.37 10.79 10.68
CA HIS A 213 -21.59 11.82 11.70
C HIS A 213 -20.50 12.90 11.73
N ALA A 214 -19.23 12.54 11.53
CA ALA A 214 -18.14 13.50 11.44
C ALA A 214 -18.17 14.25 10.10
N TYR A 215 -18.40 13.53 9.00
CA TYR A 215 -18.51 14.11 7.65
C TYR A 215 -19.59 15.20 7.56
N ARG A 216 -20.76 14.98 8.18
CA ARG A 216 -21.88 15.93 8.23
C ARG A 216 -21.55 17.28 8.86
N ARG A 217 -20.44 17.38 9.60
CA ARG A 217 -19.98 18.64 10.20
C ARG A 217 -19.26 19.56 9.22
N ASN A 218 -18.76 19.04 8.11
CA ASN A 218 -18.19 19.86 7.04
C ASN A 218 -19.23 20.84 6.49
N PRO A 219 -18.86 22.01 5.92
CA PRO A 219 -19.80 22.96 5.33
C PRO A 219 -20.70 22.33 4.25
N ALA A 220 -21.96 22.76 4.18
CA ALA A 220 -22.96 22.16 3.28
C ALA A 220 -22.58 22.23 1.79
N SER A 221 -21.91 23.30 1.36
CA SER A 221 -21.41 23.44 -0.02
C SER A 221 -20.34 22.40 -0.36
N GLU A 222 -19.44 22.11 0.58
CA GLU A 222 -18.39 21.11 0.37
C GLU A 222 -18.94 19.69 0.38
N ARG A 223 -19.93 19.42 1.24
CA ARG A 223 -20.62 18.12 1.22
C ARG A 223 -21.38 17.90 -0.08
N ALA A 224 -22.08 18.93 -0.58
CA ALA A 224 -22.78 18.84 -1.86
C ALA A 224 -21.84 18.52 -3.03
N GLU A 225 -20.60 19.03 -3.01
CA GLU A 225 -19.57 18.68 -4.01
C GLU A 225 -19.18 17.20 -3.92
N VAL A 226 -18.82 16.72 -2.72
CA VAL A 226 -18.41 15.31 -2.53
C VAL A 226 -19.56 14.34 -2.79
N ASP A 227 -20.75 14.61 -2.26
CA ASP A 227 -21.93 13.76 -2.44
C ASP A 227 -22.36 13.68 -3.92
N SER A 228 -22.04 14.71 -4.73
CA SER A 228 -22.29 14.69 -6.18
C SER A 228 -21.37 13.74 -6.95
N LEU A 229 -20.28 13.28 -6.34
CA LEU A 229 -19.37 12.26 -6.90
C LEU A 229 -19.84 10.83 -6.58
N GLY A 230 -20.90 10.67 -5.80
CA GLY A 230 -21.51 9.38 -5.46
C GLY A 230 -22.89 9.18 -6.11
N SER A 231 -23.36 7.93 -6.13
CA SER A 231 -24.69 7.54 -6.63
C SER A 231 -25.73 7.42 -5.50
N GLY A 232 -25.69 8.38 -4.55
CA GLY A 232 -26.60 8.43 -3.40
C GLY A 232 -26.01 7.97 -2.06
N THR A 233 -24.71 7.64 -2.02
CA THR A 233 -23.98 7.33 -0.78
C THR A 233 -23.33 8.61 -0.23
N GLU A 234 -23.73 9.01 0.98
CA GLU A 234 -23.18 10.22 1.63
C GLU A 234 -21.69 10.06 1.97
N GLY A 235 -20.89 11.08 1.64
CA GLY A 235 -19.48 11.16 2.02
C GLY A 235 -18.59 10.10 1.37
N VAL A 236 -18.91 9.67 0.15
CA VAL A 236 -18.12 8.70 -0.62
C VAL A 236 -17.89 9.26 -2.03
N ASP A 237 -16.61 9.30 -2.44
CA ASP A 237 -16.25 9.51 -3.84
C ASP A 237 -16.28 8.17 -4.58
N GLU A 238 -17.32 7.95 -5.39
CA GLU A 238 -17.48 6.73 -6.20
C GLU A 238 -16.72 6.82 -7.54
N THR A 239 -15.93 7.86 -7.75
CA THR A 239 -15.10 8.06 -8.95
C THR A 239 -13.88 7.13 -8.92
N LEU A 240 -13.80 6.24 -9.90
CA LEU A 240 -12.60 5.48 -10.20
C LEU A 240 -11.83 6.19 -11.33
N THR A 241 -10.59 6.60 -11.07
CA THR A 241 -9.73 7.31 -12.04
C THR A 241 -8.60 6.40 -12.52
N VAL A 242 -8.45 6.26 -13.83
CA VAL A 242 -7.45 5.39 -14.47
C VAL A 242 -6.44 6.23 -15.24
N LEU A 243 -5.16 6.08 -14.90
CA LEU A 243 -4.05 6.46 -15.76
C LEU A 243 -3.67 5.26 -16.63
N ARG A 244 -3.98 5.36 -17.92
CA ARG A 244 -3.64 4.36 -18.93
C ARG A 244 -2.29 4.68 -19.57
N MET A 245 -1.47 3.65 -19.76
CA MET A 245 -0.17 3.73 -20.44
C MET A 245 -0.21 2.84 -21.68
N GLY A 246 -0.44 3.43 -22.86
CA GLY A 246 -0.57 2.71 -24.13
C GLY A 246 0.64 2.93 -25.03
N GLU A 247 1.17 1.88 -25.64
CA GLU A 247 2.22 1.98 -26.66
C GLU A 247 1.72 2.64 -27.93
N ILE A 248 2.58 3.50 -28.47
CA ILE A 248 2.42 4.09 -29.80
C ILE A 248 2.94 3.09 -30.83
N ARG A 249 2.12 2.76 -31.83
CA ARG A 249 2.47 1.85 -32.94
C ARG A 249 2.24 2.57 -34.26
N ASP A 250 3.14 2.41 -35.22
CA ASP A 250 3.06 2.99 -36.57
C ASP A 250 2.83 4.52 -36.61
N GLY A 251 3.34 5.24 -35.60
CA GLY A 251 3.20 6.71 -35.50
C GLY A 251 1.78 7.18 -35.14
N VAL A 252 0.88 6.26 -34.81
CA VAL A 252 -0.50 6.56 -34.41
C VAL A 252 -0.67 6.17 -32.95
N ASP A 253 -1.13 7.11 -32.15
CA ASP A 253 -1.68 6.77 -30.84
C ASP A 253 -2.91 5.90 -31.09
N VAL A 254 -2.91 4.65 -30.62
CA VAL A 254 -4.06 3.76 -30.69
C VAL A 254 -5.10 4.18 -29.64
N HIS A 255 -5.34 5.48 -29.51
CA HIS A 255 -6.61 6.02 -29.10
C HIS A 255 -7.55 5.78 -30.27
N GLY A 256 -8.62 5.00 -30.06
CA GLY A 256 -9.79 5.16 -30.90
C GLY A 256 -10.15 6.63 -30.83
N GLY A 257 -9.82 7.39 -31.89
CA GLY A 257 -9.85 8.84 -31.86
C GLY A 257 -11.23 9.35 -31.50
N ALA A 258 -11.29 10.63 -31.09
CA ALA A 258 -12.56 11.36 -30.94
C ALA A 258 -13.44 11.31 -32.21
N ASP A 259 -12.86 10.92 -33.35
CA ASP A 259 -13.46 10.91 -34.67
C ASP A 259 -14.09 9.55 -35.05
N GLY A 260 -14.03 8.53 -34.19
CA GLY A 260 -14.73 7.25 -34.43
C GLY A 260 -14.24 6.49 -35.68
N GLY A 261 -12.99 6.69 -36.11
CA GLY A 261 -12.38 5.94 -37.21
C GLY A 261 -12.37 4.43 -36.92
N ALA A 262 -12.98 3.65 -37.82
CA ALA A 262 -13.47 2.29 -37.59
C ALA A 262 -12.42 1.16 -37.43
N ASP A 263 -11.12 1.45 -37.37
CA ASP A 263 -10.10 0.39 -37.52
C ASP A 263 -9.33 0.02 -36.22
N GLY A 264 -9.63 0.65 -35.06
CA GLY A 264 -8.89 0.42 -33.80
C GLY A 264 -9.64 -0.32 -32.68
N GLY A 265 -10.90 0.03 -32.39
CA GLY A 265 -11.77 -0.62 -31.40
C GLY A 265 -11.20 -0.85 -29.98
N ALA A 266 -11.93 -1.61 -29.16
CA ALA A 266 -11.44 -2.08 -27.85
C ALA A 266 -10.20 -3.01 -27.98
N GLU A 267 -10.01 -3.62 -29.16
CA GLU A 267 -8.90 -4.54 -29.44
C GLU A 267 -7.57 -3.79 -29.52
N GLY A 268 -7.48 -2.71 -30.30
CA GLY A 268 -6.27 -1.88 -30.40
C GLY A 268 -5.91 -1.19 -29.08
N ALA A 269 -6.92 -0.74 -28.33
CA ALA A 269 -6.72 -0.14 -27.01
C ALA A 269 -6.09 -1.12 -26.00
N LEU A 270 -6.46 -2.39 -26.08
CA LEU A 270 -5.94 -3.46 -25.21
C LEU A 270 -4.58 -3.99 -25.69
N ALA A 271 -4.39 -4.12 -27.00
CA ALA A 271 -3.15 -4.59 -27.62
C ALA A 271 -1.95 -3.67 -27.36
N SER A 272 -2.22 -2.36 -27.25
CA SER A 272 -1.22 -1.34 -26.93
C SER A 272 -0.96 -1.19 -25.42
N LEU A 273 -1.79 -1.74 -24.55
CA LEU A 273 -1.69 -1.49 -23.10
C LEU A 273 -0.38 -2.05 -22.52
N ARG A 274 0.42 -1.18 -21.88
CA ARG A 274 1.62 -1.57 -21.12
C ARG A 274 1.33 -1.66 -19.62
N GLY A 275 0.51 -0.75 -19.11
CA GLY A 275 0.09 -0.76 -17.71
C GLY A 275 -1.00 0.25 -17.40
N ALA A 276 -1.55 0.15 -16.20
CA ALA A 276 -2.54 1.09 -15.68
C ALA A 276 -2.42 1.29 -14.17
N VAL A 277 -2.62 2.54 -13.72
CA VAL A 277 -2.77 2.88 -12.30
C VAL A 277 -4.19 3.35 -12.06
N VAL A 278 -4.86 2.75 -11.07
CA VAL A 278 -6.30 2.92 -10.83
C VAL A 278 -6.57 3.42 -9.42
N TRP A 279 -6.88 4.71 -9.27
CA TRP A 279 -7.24 5.28 -7.98
C TRP A 279 -8.74 5.13 -7.71
N TYR A 280 -9.06 4.58 -6.55
CA TYR A 280 -10.42 4.47 -6.02
C TYR A 280 -10.34 4.45 -4.48
N ALA A 281 -11.12 5.29 -3.79
CA ALA A 281 -11.04 5.45 -2.35
C ALA A 281 -11.85 4.36 -1.63
N VAL A 282 -11.17 3.33 -1.10
CA VAL A 282 -11.80 2.31 -0.24
C VAL A 282 -10.74 1.57 0.57
N HIS A 283 -10.92 1.41 1.88
CA HIS A 283 -9.97 0.67 2.73
C HIS A 283 -9.79 -0.78 2.28
N GLY A 284 -8.58 -1.32 2.45
CA GLY A 284 -8.28 -2.76 2.32
C GLY A 284 -8.65 -3.54 3.59
N THR A 285 -9.93 -3.44 3.98
CA THR A 285 -10.50 -4.02 5.21
C THR A 285 -11.74 -4.89 4.92
N SER A 286 -11.81 -5.50 3.73
CA SER A 286 -12.85 -6.50 3.45
C SER A 286 -12.64 -7.76 4.29
N LEU A 287 -11.38 -8.11 4.58
CA LEU A 287 -11.01 -9.19 5.51
C LEU A 287 -10.90 -8.62 6.93
N ARG A 288 -11.83 -8.98 7.81
CA ARG A 288 -11.87 -8.48 9.20
C ARG A 288 -10.73 -9.02 10.05
N ASN A 289 -10.60 -8.49 11.26
CA ASN A 289 -9.54 -8.84 12.22
C ASN A 289 -9.53 -10.29 12.72
N SER A 290 -10.55 -11.10 12.38
CA SER A 290 -10.59 -12.55 12.60
C SER A 290 -9.86 -13.34 11.51
N PHE A 291 -9.61 -12.73 10.34
CA PHE A 291 -8.90 -13.34 9.23
C PHE A 291 -7.39 -13.39 9.52
N THR A 292 -6.77 -14.55 9.29
CA THR A 292 -5.36 -14.82 9.68
C THR A 292 -4.47 -15.31 8.54
N LEU A 293 -4.99 -15.33 7.31
CA LEU A 293 -4.19 -15.66 6.13
C LEU A 293 -3.69 -14.37 5.46
N ALA A 294 -2.42 -14.32 5.10
CA ALA A 294 -1.85 -13.19 4.37
C ALA A 294 -2.57 -12.99 3.01
N SER A 295 -2.91 -11.75 2.66
CA SER A 295 -3.62 -11.39 1.43
C SER A 295 -3.41 -9.91 1.05
N GLY A 296 -3.54 -9.58 -0.24
CA GLY A 296 -3.62 -8.20 -0.72
C GLY A 296 -5.00 -7.53 -0.52
N ASP A 297 -5.97 -8.22 0.11
CA ASP A 297 -7.35 -7.77 0.31
C ASP A 297 -8.03 -7.35 -1.01
N ASN A 298 -9.09 -6.54 -0.97
CA ASN A 298 -9.90 -6.20 -2.13
C ASN A 298 -9.10 -5.58 -3.29
N LYS A 299 -8.10 -4.74 -3.02
CA LYS A 299 -7.25 -4.09 -4.03
C LYS A 299 -6.18 -5.02 -4.61
N GLY A 300 -5.66 -5.94 -3.81
CA GLY A 300 -4.80 -7.03 -4.30
C GLY A 300 -5.57 -7.97 -5.23
N VAL A 301 -6.80 -8.33 -4.83
CA VAL A 301 -7.73 -9.10 -5.68
C VAL A 301 -8.07 -8.34 -6.96
N ALA A 302 -8.34 -7.03 -6.89
CA ALA A 302 -8.63 -6.21 -8.07
C ALA A 302 -7.45 -6.19 -9.06
N SER A 303 -6.24 -5.97 -8.55
CA SER A 303 -5.01 -5.99 -9.35
C SER A 303 -4.80 -7.36 -10.00
N TRP A 304 -5.01 -8.43 -9.23
CA TRP A 304 -4.87 -9.80 -9.68
C TRP A 304 -5.86 -10.14 -10.80
N LEU A 305 -7.14 -9.81 -10.62
CA LEU A 305 -8.21 -10.07 -11.59
C LEU A 305 -8.02 -9.26 -12.88
N ALA A 306 -7.65 -7.98 -12.76
CA ALA A 306 -7.38 -7.13 -13.93
C ALA A 306 -6.19 -7.68 -14.74
N GLU A 307 -5.08 -8.02 -14.09
CA GLU A 307 -3.92 -8.62 -14.76
C GLU A 307 -4.25 -9.99 -15.39
N THR A 308 -5.06 -10.81 -14.72
CA THR A 308 -5.49 -12.12 -15.23
C THR A 308 -6.42 -11.98 -16.43
N ALA A 309 -7.35 -11.03 -16.42
CA ALA A 309 -8.22 -10.76 -17.57
C ALA A 309 -7.41 -10.31 -18.79
N LEU A 310 -6.42 -9.43 -18.57
CA LEU A 310 -5.53 -8.85 -19.58
C LEU A 310 -4.38 -9.80 -20.03
N ALA A 311 -4.23 -10.96 -19.40
CA ALA A 311 -3.16 -11.92 -19.69
C ALA A 311 -3.39 -12.64 -21.03
N GLY A 312 -2.99 -12.03 -22.14
CA GLY A 312 -3.11 -12.67 -23.46
C GLY A 312 -2.75 -11.79 -24.66
N SER A 313 -2.32 -10.55 -24.49
CA SER A 313 -2.02 -9.68 -25.64
C SER A 313 -0.72 -10.00 -26.38
N ASN A 314 0.12 -10.96 -25.95
CA ASN A 314 1.48 -11.09 -26.50
C ASN A 314 2.10 -12.50 -26.66
N ASP A 315 1.45 -13.63 -26.30
CA ASP A 315 2.14 -14.95 -26.27
C ASP A 315 1.32 -16.13 -26.87
N GLY A 316 0.47 -15.86 -27.88
CA GLY A 316 -0.25 -16.89 -28.66
C GLY A 316 -1.73 -17.05 -28.34
N ASP A 317 -2.21 -16.42 -27.27
CA ASP A 317 -3.62 -16.00 -27.18
C ASP A 317 -3.80 -14.73 -28.01
N ASP A 318 -4.93 -14.60 -28.69
CA ASP A 318 -5.29 -13.37 -29.40
C ASP A 318 -5.94 -12.36 -28.43
N VAL A 319 -5.86 -11.07 -28.77
CA VAL A 319 -6.51 -9.95 -28.08
C VAL A 319 -7.99 -10.23 -27.83
N ALA A 320 -8.64 -10.96 -28.75
CA ALA A 320 -10.02 -11.44 -28.64
C ALA A 320 -10.27 -12.28 -27.35
N SER A 321 -9.35 -13.16 -26.96
CA SER A 321 -9.47 -13.97 -25.74
C SER A 321 -9.40 -13.11 -24.46
N SER A 322 -8.52 -12.10 -24.46
CA SER A 322 -8.42 -11.15 -23.35
C SER A 322 -9.69 -10.32 -23.22
N LEU A 323 -10.26 -9.86 -24.34
CA LEU A 323 -11.54 -9.16 -24.34
C LEU A 323 -12.69 -10.04 -23.88
N ALA A 324 -12.72 -11.32 -24.27
CA ALA A 324 -13.74 -12.26 -23.80
C ALA A 324 -13.70 -12.42 -22.27
N ARG A 325 -12.50 -12.51 -21.67
CA ARG A 325 -12.35 -12.54 -20.20
C ARG A 325 -12.74 -11.24 -19.53
N CYS A 326 -12.34 -10.09 -20.11
CA CYS A 326 -12.77 -8.78 -19.61
C CYS A 326 -14.29 -8.67 -19.62
N ARG A 327 -14.95 -9.06 -20.73
CA ARG A 327 -16.41 -9.10 -20.86
C ARG A 327 -17.03 -10.05 -19.83
N ALA A 328 -16.51 -11.26 -19.67
CA ALA A 328 -17.03 -12.21 -18.68
C ALA A 328 -16.98 -11.64 -17.25
N LEU A 329 -15.90 -10.93 -16.88
CA LEU A 329 -15.82 -10.26 -15.59
C LEU A 329 -16.80 -9.09 -15.47
N ILE A 330 -16.94 -8.27 -16.52
CA ILE A 330 -17.86 -7.13 -16.53
C ILE A 330 -19.33 -7.59 -16.47
N ASP A 331 -19.70 -8.58 -17.30
CA ASP A 331 -21.06 -9.11 -17.41
C ASP A 331 -21.51 -9.83 -16.13
N ALA A 332 -20.57 -10.33 -15.30
CA ALA A 332 -20.86 -10.85 -13.97
C ALA A 332 -21.56 -9.82 -13.05
N PHE A 333 -21.50 -8.52 -13.39
CA PHE A 333 -22.17 -7.44 -12.67
C PHE A 333 -23.42 -6.90 -13.38
N GLY A 334 -23.87 -7.49 -14.50
CA GLY A 334 -24.85 -6.87 -15.42
C GLY A 334 -25.92 -7.77 -16.06
N GLY A 335 -26.43 -8.81 -15.38
CA GLY A 335 -27.37 -9.79 -15.97
C GLY A 335 -28.82 -9.86 -15.45
N GLY A 336 -29.30 -8.93 -14.62
CA GLY A 336 -30.67 -8.94 -14.07
C GLY A 336 -31.43 -7.65 -14.39
N GLU A 337 -32.74 -7.75 -14.64
CA GLU A 337 -33.67 -6.70 -15.10
C GLU A 337 -33.81 -5.48 -14.15
N VAL A 338 -32.75 -4.73 -13.86
CA VAL A 338 -32.80 -3.34 -13.37
C VAL A 338 -31.48 -2.67 -13.77
N PHE A 339 -31.29 -2.44 -15.08
CA PHE A 339 -30.23 -1.56 -15.56
C PHE A 339 -30.89 -0.42 -16.31
N ASP A 340 -30.79 0.80 -15.79
CA ASP A 340 -31.03 1.98 -16.60
C ASP A 340 -29.79 2.15 -17.49
N PRO A 341 -29.91 2.00 -18.82
CA PRO A 341 -28.79 2.17 -19.75
C PRO A 341 -28.23 3.59 -19.80
N SER A 342 -28.84 4.55 -19.08
CA SER A 342 -28.45 5.96 -19.04
C SER A 342 -27.50 6.35 -17.89
N GLU A 343 -27.12 5.45 -16.98
CA GLU A 343 -26.13 5.73 -15.92
C GLU A 343 -24.73 5.17 -16.24
N ASP A 344 -23.77 6.06 -16.48
CA ASP A 344 -22.35 5.76 -16.75
C ASP A 344 -21.62 5.14 -15.54
N GLY A 345 -21.71 3.81 -15.35
CA GLY A 345 -21.00 3.16 -14.23
C GLY A 345 -20.97 1.63 -14.22
N VAL A 346 -20.22 1.07 -13.26
CA VAL A 346 -20.38 -0.30 -12.73
C VAL A 346 -20.96 -0.16 -11.34
N ARG A 347 -22.05 -0.87 -11.04
CA ARG A 347 -22.62 -0.94 -9.69
C ARG A 347 -22.41 -2.34 -9.14
N LEU A 348 -21.93 -2.45 -7.91
CA LEU A 348 -21.95 -3.71 -7.19
C LEU A 348 -23.41 -4.02 -6.79
N ALA A 349 -24.18 -4.64 -7.68
CA ALA A 349 -25.51 -5.17 -7.40
C ALA A 349 -25.42 -6.49 -6.61
N VAL A 350 -26.40 -6.74 -5.74
CA VAL A 350 -26.32 -7.58 -4.51
C VAL A 350 -26.30 -9.11 -4.75
N GLN A 351 -25.44 -9.64 -5.62
CA GLN A 351 -25.16 -11.09 -5.66
C GLN A 351 -23.66 -11.39 -5.50
N ALA A 352 -23.07 -10.91 -4.40
CA ALA A 352 -21.65 -11.10 -4.09
C ALA A 352 -21.13 -12.55 -4.18
N PRO A 353 -21.88 -13.61 -3.79
CA PRO A 353 -21.40 -14.98 -3.93
C PRO A 353 -21.27 -15.45 -5.38
N SER A 354 -22.19 -15.07 -6.28
CA SER A 354 -22.11 -15.46 -7.70
C SER A 354 -21.00 -14.70 -8.41
N VAL A 355 -20.81 -13.42 -8.07
CA VAL A 355 -19.67 -12.60 -8.52
C VAL A 355 -18.34 -13.22 -8.07
N ALA A 356 -18.24 -13.62 -6.81
CA ALA A 356 -17.04 -14.27 -6.29
C ALA A 356 -16.74 -15.59 -7.01
N ALA A 357 -17.77 -16.39 -7.30
CA ALA A 357 -17.63 -17.61 -8.08
C ALA A 357 -17.18 -17.31 -9.52
N ALA A 358 -17.75 -16.30 -10.18
CA ALA A 358 -17.36 -15.89 -11.52
C ALA A 358 -15.90 -15.39 -11.59
N ALA A 359 -15.47 -14.61 -10.59
CA ALA A 359 -14.09 -14.15 -10.47
C ALA A 359 -13.09 -15.31 -10.31
N VAL A 360 -13.44 -16.34 -9.53
CA VAL A 360 -12.65 -17.58 -9.41
C VAL A 360 -12.76 -18.44 -10.67
N ALA A 361 -13.84 -18.37 -11.43
CA ALA A 361 -13.95 -19.09 -12.70
C ALA A 361 -13.04 -18.51 -13.79
N LEU A 362 -12.75 -17.19 -13.77
CA LEU A 362 -11.84 -16.54 -14.71
C LEU A 362 -10.43 -17.17 -14.70
N GLU A 363 -9.99 -17.70 -13.56
CA GLU A 363 -8.67 -18.35 -13.42
C GLU A 363 -8.48 -19.46 -14.45
N SER A 364 -9.51 -20.29 -14.64
CA SER A 364 -9.46 -21.44 -15.56
C SER A 364 -9.55 -21.08 -17.05
N SER A 365 -9.96 -19.85 -17.38
CA SER A 365 -10.02 -19.33 -18.75
C SER A 365 -8.73 -18.64 -19.20
N SER A 366 -7.79 -18.45 -18.28
CA SER A 366 -6.46 -17.93 -18.58
C SER A 366 -5.59 -19.08 -19.07
N THR A 367 -4.99 -18.97 -20.26
CA THR A 367 -3.97 -19.91 -20.77
C THR A 367 -2.70 -19.93 -19.91
N ARG A 368 -2.63 -19.04 -18.92
CA ARG A 368 -1.75 -19.11 -17.76
C ARG A 368 -2.13 -20.27 -16.84
N GLY A 369 -2.28 -21.49 -17.38
CA GLY A 369 -1.78 -22.66 -16.66
C GLY A 369 -0.42 -22.25 -16.13
N SER A 370 -0.34 -22.19 -14.81
CA SER A 370 0.68 -21.64 -13.91
C SER A 370 2.15 -22.06 -14.20
N GLN A 371 2.60 -21.88 -15.43
CA GLN A 371 3.86 -22.40 -15.94
C GLN A 371 5.06 -21.52 -15.56
N LYS A 372 4.86 -20.28 -15.11
CA LYS A 372 5.96 -19.41 -14.67
C LYS A 372 5.59 -18.57 -13.44
N PRO A 373 6.49 -18.43 -12.46
CA PRO A 373 6.35 -17.43 -11.41
C PRO A 373 6.09 -16.06 -12.06
N ARG A 374 5.32 -15.18 -11.40
CA ARG A 374 5.06 -13.83 -11.93
C ARG A 374 6.34 -13.01 -12.18
N THR A 375 7.50 -13.48 -11.71
CA THR A 375 8.84 -12.97 -11.98
C THR A 375 9.39 -13.50 -13.32
N GLY A 376 9.14 -12.80 -14.44
CA GLY A 376 9.69 -13.18 -15.75
C GLY A 376 9.62 -12.05 -16.78
N THR A 377 10.58 -12.05 -17.72
CA THR A 377 10.84 -10.99 -18.74
C THR A 377 9.86 -10.98 -19.92
N GLY A 378 8.66 -11.56 -19.76
CA GLY A 378 7.62 -11.56 -20.81
C GLY A 378 6.84 -10.24 -20.81
N ARG A 379 6.30 -9.87 -21.98
CA ARG A 379 5.55 -8.62 -22.21
C ARG A 379 4.19 -8.66 -21.47
N ARG A 380 4.20 -8.26 -20.20
CA ARG A 380 3.04 -8.34 -19.28
C ARG A 380 2.42 -6.97 -19.01
N VAL A 381 1.10 -6.91 -18.99
CA VAL A 381 0.37 -5.73 -18.51
C VAL A 381 0.37 -5.72 -16.98
N VAL A 382 0.82 -4.62 -16.37
CA VAL A 382 0.80 -4.41 -14.91
C VAL A 382 -0.35 -3.47 -14.56
N VAL A 383 -1.16 -3.84 -13.58
CA VAL A 383 -2.30 -3.00 -13.12
C VAL A 383 -2.25 -2.89 -11.61
N ALA A 384 -2.29 -1.67 -11.09
CA ALA A 384 -2.26 -1.43 -9.65
C ALA A 384 -3.39 -0.53 -9.18
N PHE A 385 -3.88 -0.80 -7.97
CA PHE A 385 -4.97 -0.07 -7.32
C PHE A 385 -4.47 0.64 -6.05
N PRO A 386 -3.78 1.79 -6.16
CA PRO A 386 -3.40 2.58 -4.99
C PRO A 386 -4.62 3.15 -4.25
N GLN A 387 -4.38 3.69 -3.06
CA GLN A 387 -5.38 4.43 -2.31
C GLN A 387 -5.56 5.87 -2.81
N GLY A 388 -6.82 6.32 -2.73
CA GLY A 388 -7.20 7.74 -2.77
C GLY A 388 -7.31 8.33 -1.37
N ALA A 389 -8.19 9.31 -1.20
CA ALA A 389 -8.58 9.85 0.12
C ALA A 389 -9.62 8.94 0.79
N SER A 390 -9.17 7.80 1.33
CA SER A 390 -10.05 6.75 1.87
C SER A 390 -10.20 6.76 3.40
N GLY A 391 -9.68 7.76 4.12
CA GLY A 391 -9.53 7.73 5.58
C GLY A 391 -10.79 7.34 6.37
N ASP A 392 -11.96 7.66 5.85
CA ASP A 392 -13.28 7.37 6.41
C ASP A 392 -14.13 6.45 5.51
N VAL A 393 -13.53 5.76 4.55
CA VAL A 393 -14.24 4.95 3.53
C VAL A 393 -14.00 3.46 3.71
N SER A 394 -15.07 2.71 3.94
CA SER A 394 -15.05 1.27 4.21
C SER A 394 -15.59 0.45 3.03
N PRO A 395 -15.03 -0.74 2.74
CA PRO A 395 -15.60 -1.70 1.80
C PRO A 395 -16.81 -2.46 2.37
N ASN A 396 -17.14 -2.26 3.66
CA ASN A 396 -18.17 -2.99 4.36
C ASN A 396 -19.56 -2.38 4.14
N VAL A 397 -20.02 -2.47 2.89
CA VAL A 397 -21.16 -1.74 2.33
C VAL A 397 -22.54 -2.05 2.94
N ARG A 398 -22.68 -3.13 3.72
CA ARG A 398 -23.91 -3.36 4.51
C ARG A 398 -23.99 -2.49 5.76
N GLY A 399 -22.94 -1.72 6.03
CA GLY A 399 -22.84 -0.79 7.15
C GLY A 399 -22.53 -1.48 8.49
N ALA A 400 -22.42 -0.65 9.52
CA ALA A 400 -22.13 -1.06 10.88
C ALA A 400 -23.37 -1.66 11.55
N ARG A 401 -23.30 -2.94 11.91
CA ARG A 401 -24.41 -3.72 12.49
C ARG A 401 -23.97 -4.45 13.75
N ARG A 402 -24.94 -4.78 14.61
CA ARG A 402 -24.66 -5.53 15.83
C ARG A 402 -24.19 -6.93 15.48
N VAL A 403 -23.13 -7.40 16.14
CA VAL A 403 -22.54 -8.72 15.85
C VAL A 403 -23.53 -9.85 16.14
N ASN A 404 -24.31 -9.75 17.22
CA ASN A 404 -25.26 -10.78 17.66
C ASN A 404 -26.64 -10.67 16.99
N ASP A 405 -27.00 -9.49 16.48
CA ASP A 405 -28.23 -9.26 15.72
C ASP A 405 -27.93 -8.33 14.54
N PRO A 406 -27.40 -8.87 13.42
CA PRO A 406 -27.02 -8.05 12.26
C PRO A 406 -28.19 -7.30 11.61
N THR A 407 -29.45 -7.57 11.98
CA THR A 407 -30.58 -6.78 11.49
C THR A 407 -30.60 -5.35 12.07
N ARG A 408 -29.98 -5.16 13.24
CA ARG A 408 -29.89 -3.88 13.94
C ARG A 408 -28.61 -3.12 13.62
N LEU A 409 -28.75 -1.80 13.45
CA LEU A 409 -27.61 -0.90 13.28
C LEU A 409 -26.89 -0.67 14.61
N CYS A 410 -25.60 -0.37 14.51
CA CYS A 410 -24.83 0.18 15.62
C CYS A 410 -25.18 1.64 15.88
N ASP A 411 -24.76 2.16 17.02
CA ASP A 411 -24.81 3.59 17.28
C ASP A 411 -23.81 4.33 16.37
N GLU A 412 -24.31 5.30 15.61
CA GLU A 412 -23.53 5.99 14.59
C GLU A 412 -22.44 6.88 15.19
N VAL A 413 -22.62 7.44 16.39
CA VAL A 413 -21.67 8.42 16.98
C VAL A 413 -20.55 7.73 17.74
N THR A 414 -20.90 6.71 18.53
CA THR A 414 -19.99 5.96 19.39
C THR A 414 -19.36 4.75 18.70
N GLY A 415 -19.99 4.26 17.62
CA GLY A 415 -19.56 3.04 16.93
C GLY A 415 -19.78 1.77 17.76
N ALA A 416 -20.66 1.81 18.75
CA ALA A 416 -20.88 0.71 19.69
C ALA A 416 -22.17 -0.10 19.40
N GLY A 417 -22.15 -1.35 19.85
CA GLY A 417 -23.28 -2.27 19.81
C GLY A 417 -24.04 -2.32 21.13
N ASP A 418 -24.36 -3.52 21.61
CA ASP A 418 -25.04 -3.71 22.90
C ASP A 418 -24.13 -3.31 24.06
N GLU A 419 -24.73 -2.82 25.16
CA GLU A 419 -24.00 -2.47 26.40
C GLU A 419 -22.86 -1.45 26.19
N LEU A 420 -22.93 -0.61 25.16
CA LEU A 420 -21.88 0.34 24.78
C LEU A 420 -20.51 -0.32 24.52
N LYS A 421 -20.52 -1.56 24.01
CA LYS A 421 -19.31 -2.28 23.62
C LYS A 421 -19.03 -2.07 22.13
N VAL A 422 -17.83 -1.60 21.81
CA VAL A 422 -17.37 -1.47 20.42
C VAL A 422 -17.18 -2.84 19.77
N THR A 423 -16.83 -3.88 20.54
CA THR A 423 -16.74 -5.25 20.02
C THR A 423 -18.10 -5.84 19.64
N GLY A 424 -19.20 -5.27 20.15
CA GLY A 424 -20.56 -5.61 19.77
C GLY A 424 -20.98 -5.05 18.41
N CYS A 425 -20.12 -4.27 17.75
CA CYS A 425 -20.38 -3.64 16.46
C CYS A 425 -19.34 -4.04 15.40
N ALA A 426 -19.80 -4.35 14.19
CA ALA A 426 -18.91 -4.59 13.05
C ALA A 426 -19.53 -4.12 11.72
N GLY A 427 -18.69 -3.66 10.81
CA GLY A 427 -19.04 -3.50 9.39
C GLY A 427 -19.15 -4.85 8.72
N PHE A 428 -20.13 -5.01 7.83
CA PHE A 428 -20.29 -6.22 7.03
C PHE A 428 -20.15 -5.93 5.53
N GLY A 429 -19.35 -6.77 4.85
CA GLY A 429 -19.14 -6.71 3.41
C GLY A 429 -20.40 -7.04 2.60
N PRO A 430 -20.30 -6.97 1.26
CA PRO A 430 -21.42 -7.24 0.36
C PRO A 430 -21.93 -8.70 0.45
N ALA A 431 -21.10 -9.63 0.95
CA ALA A 431 -21.46 -11.03 1.24
C ALA A 431 -21.82 -11.29 2.71
N GLY A 432 -22.04 -10.25 3.52
CA GLY A 432 -22.41 -10.40 4.93
C GLY A 432 -21.26 -10.90 5.77
N ALA A 433 -21.43 -12.07 6.39
CA ALA A 433 -20.42 -12.66 7.28
C ALA A 433 -19.29 -13.40 6.54
N ASP A 434 -19.44 -13.67 5.24
CA ASP A 434 -18.39 -14.27 4.41
C ASP A 434 -17.44 -13.19 3.89
N ASP A 435 -16.41 -12.91 4.68
CA ASP A 435 -15.40 -11.89 4.38
C ASP A 435 -14.62 -12.21 3.10
N ALA A 436 -14.36 -13.50 2.82
CA ALA A 436 -13.62 -13.89 1.63
C ALA A 436 -14.45 -13.62 0.36
N ALA A 437 -15.72 -14.03 0.33
CA ALA A 437 -16.62 -13.72 -0.78
C ALA A 437 -16.83 -12.20 -0.91
N GLY A 438 -16.94 -11.47 0.21
CA GLY A 438 -17.06 -10.02 0.22
C GLY A 438 -15.83 -9.30 -0.35
N CYS A 439 -14.64 -9.78 0.01
CA CYS A 439 -13.35 -9.32 -0.49
C CYS A 439 -13.23 -9.54 -2.01
N VAL A 440 -13.55 -10.75 -2.49
CA VAL A 440 -13.54 -11.04 -3.93
C VAL A 440 -14.55 -10.18 -4.67
N ALA A 441 -15.78 -10.03 -4.17
CA ALA A 441 -16.80 -9.22 -4.84
C ALA A 441 -16.38 -7.73 -4.95
N THR A 442 -15.81 -7.17 -3.88
CA THR A 442 -15.33 -5.78 -3.86
C THR A 442 -14.14 -5.59 -4.80
N GLY A 443 -13.19 -6.54 -4.81
CA GLY A 443 -12.05 -6.51 -5.73
C GLY A 443 -12.44 -6.71 -7.20
N ALA A 444 -13.36 -7.63 -7.46
CA ALA A 444 -13.90 -7.89 -8.79
C ALA A 444 -14.66 -6.67 -9.34
N ALA A 445 -15.39 -5.93 -8.50
CA ALA A 445 -16.08 -4.72 -8.91
C ALA A 445 -15.09 -3.60 -9.31
N GLN A 446 -14.02 -3.42 -8.53
CA GLN A 446 -12.91 -2.52 -8.87
C GLN A 446 -12.25 -2.91 -10.20
N ALA A 447 -11.94 -4.20 -10.39
CA ALA A 447 -11.36 -4.70 -11.62
C ALA A 447 -12.30 -4.50 -12.83
N ALA A 448 -13.59 -4.83 -12.69
CA ALA A 448 -14.58 -4.67 -13.75
C ALA A 448 -14.74 -3.20 -14.17
N ALA A 449 -14.84 -2.28 -13.21
CA ALA A 449 -14.90 -0.84 -13.48
C ALA A 449 -13.65 -0.33 -14.20
N ALA A 450 -12.46 -0.75 -13.76
CA ALA A 450 -11.21 -0.40 -14.41
C ALA A 450 -11.12 -0.95 -15.85
N LEU A 451 -11.49 -2.22 -16.06
CA LEU A 451 -11.48 -2.84 -17.39
C LEU A 451 -12.50 -2.19 -18.32
N LYS A 452 -13.70 -1.85 -17.83
CA LYS A 452 -14.71 -1.09 -18.58
C LYS A 452 -14.14 0.25 -19.04
N ALA A 453 -13.47 0.98 -18.15
CA ALA A 453 -12.80 2.26 -18.46
C ALA A 453 -11.63 2.09 -19.45
N LEU A 454 -10.84 1.02 -19.33
CA LEU A 454 -9.68 0.76 -20.20
C LEU A 454 -10.08 0.33 -21.63
N THR A 455 -11.23 -0.31 -21.78
CA THR A 455 -11.70 -0.87 -23.06
C THR A 455 -12.75 -0.01 -23.75
N ASN A 456 -13.24 1.06 -23.11
CA ASN A 456 -14.43 1.81 -23.52
C ASN A 456 -15.61 0.87 -23.86
N TYR A 457 -15.80 -0.20 -23.06
CA TYR A 457 -16.79 -1.23 -23.38
C TYR A 457 -18.23 -0.71 -23.36
N GLN A 458 -18.88 -0.79 -24.51
CA GLN A 458 -20.31 -0.57 -24.73
C GLN A 458 -20.99 -1.94 -24.81
N GLY A 459 -22.05 -2.19 -24.03
CA GLY A 459 -22.71 -3.50 -23.94
C GLY A 459 -23.26 -4.04 -25.28
N SER A 460 -23.82 -5.26 -25.24
CA SER A 460 -24.18 -6.09 -26.40
C SER A 460 -25.35 -5.61 -27.31
N LYS A 461 -25.77 -4.34 -27.22
CA LYS A 461 -26.71 -3.72 -28.18
C LYS A 461 -26.04 -2.47 -28.77
N GLY A 462 -25.61 -2.58 -30.02
CA GLY A 462 -24.89 -1.54 -30.74
C GLY A 462 -25.58 -0.17 -30.69
N GLY A 463 -24.78 0.85 -30.38
CA GLY A 463 -25.15 2.25 -30.32
C GLY A 463 -24.11 3.00 -29.47
N ALA A 464 -23.53 4.08 -30.00
CA ALA A 464 -22.58 4.90 -29.27
C ALA A 464 -23.21 5.42 -27.97
N LEU A 465 -22.54 5.22 -26.83
CA LEU A 465 -22.91 5.83 -25.55
C LEU A 465 -22.21 7.18 -25.44
N GLU A 466 -22.98 8.26 -25.50
CA GLU A 466 -22.60 9.57 -24.95
C GLU A 466 -22.52 9.43 -23.43
N GLY A 467 -21.34 9.64 -22.83
CA GLY A 467 -21.23 9.66 -21.37
C GLY A 467 -19.86 9.32 -20.78
N SER A 468 -19.17 8.28 -21.30
CA SER A 468 -17.75 8.11 -21.01
C SER A 468 -17.00 9.26 -21.67
N LYS A 469 -16.67 10.31 -20.92
CA LYS A 469 -15.74 11.35 -21.41
C LYS A 469 -14.49 10.59 -21.88
N GLY A 470 -14.23 10.62 -23.18
CA GLY A 470 -13.18 9.83 -23.81
C GLY A 470 -11.81 10.01 -23.17
N PHE A 471 -10.83 9.22 -23.62
CA PHE A 471 -9.46 9.33 -23.14
C PHE A 471 -8.97 10.77 -23.23
N ARG A 472 -8.64 11.36 -22.08
CA ARG A 472 -7.98 12.66 -22.00
C ARG A 472 -6.48 12.43 -22.07
N SER A 473 -5.89 12.64 -23.24
CA SER A 473 -4.43 12.54 -23.42
C SER A 473 -3.70 13.53 -22.51
N LEU A 474 -2.56 13.08 -21.99
CA LEU A 474 -1.65 13.89 -21.19
C LEU A 474 -0.50 14.35 -22.07
N ALA A 475 -0.23 15.65 -22.05
CA ALA A 475 0.88 16.25 -22.76
C ALA A 475 1.68 17.17 -21.83
N GLY A 476 3.00 17.22 -22.04
CA GLY A 476 3.92 18.13 -21.37
C GLY A 476 4.91 17.42 -20.44
N PRO A 477 5.66 18.21 -19.64
CA PRO A 477 6.84 17.71 -18.95
C PRO A 477 6.48 16.77 -17.79
N VAL A 478 7.42 15.87 -17.50
CA VAL A 478 7.45 15.10 -16.25
C VAL A 478 8.37 15.81 -15.27
N ARG A 479 7.88 16.11 -14.06
CA ARG A 479 8.62 16.80 -13.00
C ARG A 479 8.22 16.25 -11.63
N HIS A 480 9.04 16.52 -10.62
CA HIS A 480 8.76 16.14 -9.23
C HIS A 480 9.26 17.20 -8.26
N ALA A 481 8.56 17.34 -7.14
CA ALA A 481 8.99 18.14 -6.00
C ALA A 481 8.75 17.37 -4.71
N TYR A 482 9.67 17.50 -3.76
CA TYR A 482 9.73 16.66 -2.57
C TYR A 482 10.26 17.46 -1.37
N ARG A 483 9.64 17.30 -0.20
CA ARG A 483 10.06 17.96 1.03
C ARG A 483 9.76 17.12 2.27
N TRP A 484 10.69 17.14 3.22
CA TRP A 484 10.42 16.71 4.58
C TRP A 484 9.71 17.83 5.34
N LEU A 485 8.42 17.64 5.64
CA LEU A 485 7.60 18.57 6.41
C LEU A 485 7.75 18.25 7.90
N PRO A 486 8.27 19.17 8.73
CA PRO A 486 8.41 18.97 10.18
C PRO A 486 7.08 19.16 10.93
N VAL A 487 6.03 18.45 10.49
CA VAL A 487 4.63 18.66 10.92
C VAL A 487 4.44 18.52 12.44
N GLY A 488 5.23 17.70 13.12
CA GLY A 488 5.18 17.54 14.58
C GLY A 488 5.97 18.59 15.37
N ARG A 489 6.53 19.63 14.72
CA ARG A 489 7.38 20.67 15.34
C ARG A 489 6.75 22.06 15.40
N GLY A 490 5.42 22.16 15.35
CA GLY A 490 4.73 23.44 15.48
C GLY A 490 4.84 24.33 14.24
N VAL A 491 4.61 23.73 13.05
CA VAL A 491 4.57 24.42 11.76
C VAL A 491 3.52 25.52 11.81
N SER A 492 3.90 26.74 11.45
CA SER A 492 2.97 27.85 11.28
C SER A 492 2.15 27.63 10.01
N VAL A 493 0.83 27.60 10.13
CA VAL A 493 -0.11 27.41 9.04
C VAL A 493 -0.72 28.77 8.70
N ASP A 494 -0.57 29.17 7.44
CA ASP A 494 -1.17 30.40 6.91
C ASP A 494 -2.71 30.34 7.00
N GLY A 495 -3.33 31.47 7.34
CA GLY A 495 -4.77 31.57 7.57
C GLY A 495 -5.64 31.13 6.38
N ARG A 496 -5.11 31.15 5.15
CA ARG A 496 -5.81 30.61 3.97
C ARG A 496 -6.11 29.11 4.05
N PHE A 497 -5.40 28.39 4.92
CA PHE A 497 -5.52 26.94 5.10
C PHE A 497 -6.07 26.55 6.49
N THR A 498 -6.55 27.52 7.28
CA THR A 498 -7.17 27.29 8.59
C THR A 498 -8.69 27.54 8.52
N ALA A 499 -9.44 27.02 9.48
CA ALA A 499 -10.90 27.10 9.48
C ALA A 499 -11.42 28.51 9.85
N ASP A 500 -10.67 29.23 10.69
CA ASP A 500 -10.98 30.55 11.21
C ASP A 500 -10.36 31.69 10.39
N GLY A 501 -9.44 31.37 9.46
CA GLY A 501 -8.74 32.37 8.66
C GLY A 501 -7.51 32.97 9.36
N ASP A 502 -7.25 32.56 10.60
CA ASP A 502 -6.13 33.06 11.41
C ASP A 502 -4.89 32.16 11.24
N VAL A 503 -3.72 32.75 11.46
CA VAL A 503 -2.47 31.97 11.48
C VAL A 503 -2.49 31.03 12.67
N ALA A 504 -2.35 29.74 12.41
CA ALA A 504 -2.38 28.70 13.44
C ALA A 504 -1.09 27.89 13.47
N ARG A 505 -0.95 26.94 14.40
CA ARG A 505 0.20 26.02 14.45
C ARG A 505 -0.24 24.58 14.57
N THR A 506 0.58 23.67 14.04
CA THR A 506 0.45 22.23 14.34
C THR A 506 0.91 21.93 15.77
N SER A 507 0.52 20.76 16.27
CA SER A 507 0.83 20.33 17.63
C SER A 507 1.87 19.21 17.64
N SER A 508 2.51 18.99 18.78
CA SER A 508 3.32 17.79 19.01
C SER A 508 2.45 16.54 18.87
N PRO A 509 2.95 15.41 18.34
CA PRO A 509 2.11 14.26 18.03
C PRO A 509 1.39 13.66 19.26
N ALA A 510 0.08 13.45 19.13
CA ALA A 510 -0.75 12.82 20.15
C ALA A 510 -1.96 12.05 19.57
N LYS A 511 -2.43 11.03 20.30
CA LYS A 511 -3.64 10.26 19.99
C LYS A 511 -4.70 10.45 21.06
N GLY A 512 -5.95 10.59 20.64
CA GLY A 512 -7.09 10.78 21.54
C GLY A 512 -7.70 9.47 22.03
N TYR A 513 -8.64 9.53 22.97
CA TYR A 513 -9.30 8.35 23.53
C TYR A 513 -9.94 7.44 22.48
N SER A 514 -10.64 8.03 21.50
CA SER A 514 -11.34 7.27 20.46
C SER A 514 -10.40 6.51 19.51
N PHE A 515 -9.09 6.72 19.56
CA PHE A 515 -8.12 5.83 18.90
C PHE A 515 -8.22 4.40 19.43
N ALA A 516 -8.39 4.22 20.75
CA ALA A 516 -8.46 2.90 21.35
C ALA A 516 -9.81 2.19 21.08
N ALA A 517 -10.83 2.93 20.64
CA ALA A 517 -12.13 2.39 20.25
C ALA A 517 -12.09 1.64 18.90
N GLY A 518 -11.08 1.87 18.06
CA GLY A 518 -11.04 1.35 16.69
C GLY A 518 -12.17 1.91 15.81
N THR A 519 -12.41 1.25 14.68
CA THR A 519 -13.54 1.56 13.80
C THR A 519 -14.50 0.37 13.71
N THR A 520 -15.58 0.51 12.97
CA THR A 520 -16.50 -0.60 12.69
C THR A 520 -15.87 -1.67 11.80
N ASP A 521 -14.83 -1.34 11.01
CA ASP A 521 -14.09 -2.34 10.22
C ASP A 521 -13.20 -3.23 11.11
N GLY A 522 -12.76 -2.69 12.23
CA GLY A 522 -11.89 -3.34 13.19
C GLY A 522 -12.10 -2.75 14.58
N PRO A 523 -13.09 -3.24 15.35
CA PRO A 523 -13.39 -2.66 16.65
C PRO A 523 -12.21 -2.83 17.59
N GLY A 524 -11.92 -1.79 18.36
CA GLY A 524 -10.79 -1.69 19.28
C GLY A 524 -11.05 -2.41 20.60
N GLN A 525 -10.84 -1.70 21.71
CA GLN A 525 -10.98 -2.24 23.06
C GLN A 525 -12.29 -1.75 23.70
N ASP A 526 -13.06 -2.68 24.28
CA ASP A 526 -14.25 -2.32 25.04
C ASP A 526 -13.91 -1.40 26.23
N GLY A 527 -14.79 -0.45 26.49
CA GLY A 527 -14.61 0.65 27.45
C GLY A 527 -14.08 1.94 26.82
N PHE A 528 -13.62 1.90 25.57
CA PHE A 528 -13.42 3.10 24.74
C PHE A 528 -14.56 3.22 23.72
N LEU A 529 -14.97 4.45 23.43
CA LEU A 529 -15.99 4.78 22.44
C LEU A 529 -15.43 5.76 21.41
N GLN A 530 -16.02 5.78 20.21
CA GLN A 530 -15.79 6.88 19.28
C GLN A 530 -16.55 8.14 19.73
N GLY A 531 -16.12 9.31 19.26
CA GLY A 531 -16.83 10.57 19.48
C GLY A 531 -16.56 11.24 20.82
N ILE A 532 -15.50 10.85 21.54
CA ILE A 532 -15.20 11.40 22.87
C ILE A 532 -14.47 12.74 22.72
N THR A 533 -15.11 13.84 23.16
CA THR A 533 -14.60 15.22 23.06
C THR A 533 -14.31 15.89 24.40
N ALA A 534 -14.61 15.25 25.53
CA ALA A 534 -14.33 15.79 26.85
C ALA A 534 -13.10 15.08 27.44
N ASP A 535 -12.21 15.85 28.07
CA ASP A 535 -11.26 15.30 29.01
C ASP A 535 -12.08 14.80 30.22
N ASP A 536 -11.96 13.52 30.58
CA ASP A 536 -12.46 13.05 31.88
C ASP A 536 -11.57 13.71 32.97
N GLU A 537 -11.85 14.97 33.31
CA GLU A 537 -11.13 15.70 34.37
C GLU A 537 -11.47 15.20 35.78
N ASP A 538 -12.45 14.32 35.92
CA ASP A 538 -12.79 13.71 37.20
C ASP A 538 -12.25 12.28 37.25
N GLY A 539 -11.22 12.09 38.08
CA GLY A 539 -10.90 10.82 38.72
C GLY A 539 -12.03 10.35 39.65
N ASP A 540 -13.25 10.28 39.14
CA ASP A 540 -14.29 9.41 39.67
C ASP A 540 -13.81 7.99 39.37
N GLY A 541 -13.68 7.17 40.41
CA GLY A 541 -13.38 5.74 40.33
C GLY A 541 -14.46 4.89 39.63
N GLY A 542 -15.12 5.42 38.59
CA GLY A 542 -16.07 4.74 37.74
C GLY A 542 -15.42 3.76 36.76
N GLU A 543 -16.25 2.92 36.14
CA GLU A 543 -15.80 1.78 35.32
C GLU A 543 -14.85 2.18 34.17
N ARG A 544 -14.99 3.39 33.58
CA ARG A 544 -14.08 3.86 32.50
C ARG A 544 -12.68 4.17 33.01
N GLY A 545 -12.54 4.88 34.12
CA GLY A 545 -11.24 5.17 34.76
C GLY A 545 -10.49 3.89 35.08
N VAL A 546 -11.21 2.87 35.58
CA VAL A 546 -10.67 1.53 35.83
C VAL A 546 -10.21 0.84 34.54
N VAL A 547 -10.99 0.92 33.46
CA VAL A 547 -10.58 0.34 32.15
C VAL A 547 -9.35 1.05 31.60
N ILE A 548 -9.29 2.38 31.67
CA ILE A 548 -8.15 3.18 31.21
C ILE A 548 -6.89 2.80 32.00
N GLU A 549 -6.95 2.75 33.32
CA GLU A 549 -5.80 2.38 34.15
C GLU A 549 -5.37 0.91 33.94
N ARG A 550 -6.33 -0.01 33.76
CA ARG A 550 -6.01 -1.40 33.38
C ARG A 550 -5.40 -1.48 31.98
N TRP A 551 -5.87 -0.67 31.04
CA TRP A 551 -5.33 -0.63 29.67
C TRP A 551 -3.93 -0.03 29.64
N LYS A 552 -3.70 1.09 30.33
CA LYS A 552 -2.36 1.68 30.52
C LYS A 552 -1.42 0.70 31.21
N THR A 553 -1.88 0.00 32.25
CA THR A 553 -1.10 -1.03 32.95
C THR A 553 -0.80 -2.22 32.04
N ALA A 554 -1.78 -2.71 31.27
CA ALA A 554 -1.59 -3.82 30.34
C ALA A 554 -0.66 -3.44 29.19
N ALA A 555 -0.79 -2.23 28.65
CA ALA A 555 0.12 -1.68 27.64
C ALA A 555 1.55 -1.54 28.21
N SER A 556 1.68 -1.07 29.46
CA SER A 556 2.96 -0.96 30.17
C SER A 556 3.60 -2.31 30.43
N LEU A 557 2.84 -3.33 30.84
CA LEU A 557 3.32 -4.69 31.03
C LEU A 557 3.67 -5.38 29.71
N ALA A 558 2.85 -5.17 28.67
CA ALA A 558 3.15 -5.64 27.32
C ALA A 558 4.47 -5.03 26.82
N SER A 559 4.73 -3.75 27.12
CA SER A 559 6.00 -3.09 26.80
C SER A 559 7.17 -3.54 27.66
N TRP A 560 6.96 -3.90 28.92
CA TRP A 560 8.01 -4.44 29.79
C TRP A 560 8.55 -5.78 29.25
N GLY A 561 7.66 -6.59 28.66
CA GLY A 561 8.04 -7.78 27.90
C GLY A 561 8.81 -7.47 26.60
N LEU A 562 8.72 -6.24 26.09
CA LEU A 562 9.36 -5.75 24.86
C LEU A 562 10.67 -4.99 25.12
N SER A 563 11.44 -5.41 26.13
CA SER A 563 12.77 -4.87 26.57
C SER A 563 13.84 -4.56 25.50
N GLY A 564 13.52 -4.66 24.21
CA GLY A 564 14.28 -4.10 23.09
C GLY A 564 14.02 -2.61 22.77
N PHE A 565 12.93 -1.99 23.27
CA PHE A 565 12.69 -0.55 23.15
C PHE A 565 13.23 0.16 24.41
N GLY A 566 14.26 1.00 24.25
CA GLY A 566 14.83 1.76 25.36
C GLY A 566 13.86 2.83 25.90
N GLY A 567 13.84 3.00 27.22
CA GLY A 567 13.55 4.23 28.00
C GLY A 567 12.30 5.10 27.78
N GLY A 568 11.57 5.02 26.66
CA GLY A 568 10.55 6.01 26.25
C GLY A 568 9.09 5.61 26.47
N PHE A 569 8.81 4.36 26.85
CA PHE A 569 7.43 3.87 27.03
C PHE A 569 6.71 4.55 28.20
N GLU A 570 7.41 4.80 29.30
CA GLU A 570 6.85 5.55 30.44
C GLU A 570 6.48 6.99 30.06
N GLY A 571 7.21 7.60 29.12
CA GLY A 571 6.93 8.97 28.64
C GLY A 571 5.66 9.07 27.79
N ALA A 572 5.35 8.04 26.99
CA ALA A 572 4.14 8.04 26.14
C ALA A 572 2.83 7.86 26.95
N PHE A 573 2.94 7.29 28.14
CA PHE A 573 1.85 7.01 29.09
C PHE A 573 1.92 7.87 30.37
N GLY A 574 2.86 8.82 30.42
CA GLY A 574 2.98 9.80 31.49
C GLY A 574 1.79 10.78 31.52
N GLY A 575 1.75 11.64 32.53
CA GLY A 575 0.73 12.69 32.59
C GLY A 575 0.84 13.63 31.38
N VAL A 576 -0.28 13.84 30.66
CA VAL A 576 -0.28 14.71 29.47
C VAL A 576 -0.04 16.18 29.89
N PRO A 577 1.01 16.83 29.38
CA PRO A 577 1.29 18.24 29.68
C PRO A 577 0.14 19.17 29.29
N GLY A 578 -0.10 20.23 30.09
CA GLY A 578 -1.23 21.15 29.87
C GLY A 578 -1.19 21.87 28.52
N ASN A 579 0.00 22.24 28.04
CA ASN A 579 0.18 22.82 26.70
C ASN A 579 -0.16 21.84 25.58
N VAL A 580 0.12 20.55 25.75
CA VAL A 580 -0.26 19.51 24.78
C VAL A 580 -1.78 19.38 24.75
N ARG A 581 -2.44 19.29 25.91
CA ARG A 581 -3.91 19.22 26.00
C ARG A 581 -4.55 20.42 25.29
N GLU A 582 -4.11 21.63 25.61
CA GLU A 582 -4.69 22.85 25.02
C GLU A 582 -4.51 22.88 23.50
N SER A 583 -3.30 22.60 23.00
CA SER A 583 -3.01 22.57 21.56
C SER A 583 -3.78 21.50 20.78
N HIS A 584 -4.39 20.52 21.48
CA HIS A 584 -5.13 19.44 20.86
C HIS A 584 -6.64 19.59 20.96
N ARG A 585 -7.17 20.56 21.71
CA ARG A 585 -8.61 20.71 21.90
C ARG A 585 -9.38 20.70 20.56
N PRO A 586 -10.56 20.04 20.51
CA PRO A 586 -11.27 19.36 21.61
C PRO A 586 -10.84 17.89 21.82
N LYS A 587 -9.68 17.44 21.29
CA LYS A 587 -9.23 16.06 21.50
C LYS A 587 -8.83 15.82 22.95
N PRO A 588 -9.49 14.90 23.66
CA PRO A 588 -8.97 14.42 24.93
C PRO A 588 -7.81 13.49 24.63
N VAL A 589 -6.60 13.87 25.07
CA VAL A 589 -5.37 13.16 24.73
C VAL A 589 -5.22 11.91 25.60
N LEU A 590 -5.12 10.75 24.96
CA LEU A 590 -4.83 9.46 25.61
C LEU A 590 -3.33 9.17 25.62
N LEU A 591 -2.65 9.41 24.51
CA LEU A 591 -1.20 9.18 24.35
C LEU A 591 -0.55 10.42 23.76
N HIS A 592 0.55 10.87 24.36
CA HIS A 592 1.39 11.96 23.84
C HIS A 592 2.77 11.43 23.54
N PHE A 593 3.33 11.77 22.37
CA PHE A 593 4.61 11.23 21.92
C PHE A 593 5.74 12.26 21.88
N GLY A 594 5.50 13.51 22.29
CA GLY A 594 6.52 14.55 22.29
C GLY A 594 7.69 14.15 23.18
N ASP A 595 7.46 13.97 24.48
CA ASP A 595 8.50 13.57 25.45
C ASP A 595 9.21 12.26 25.05
N ALA A 596 8.43 11.25 24.65
CA ALA A 596 8.97 9.97 24.19
C ALA A 596 9.88 10.11 22.96
N ASN A 597 9.53 10.99 22.02
CA ASN A 597 10.35 11.31 20.86
C ASN A 597 11.55 12.22 21.20
N GLU A 598 11.46 13.04 22.26
CA GLU A 598 12.59 13.86 22.74
C GLU A 598 13.69 12.98 23.34
N VAL A 599 13.31 11.98 24.14
CA VAL A 599 14.23 10.97 24.69
C VAL A 599 14.91 10.16 23.57
N ALA A 600 14.22 9.97 22.45
CA ALA A 600 14.73 9.28 21.27
C ALA A 600 15.60 10.16 20.34
N ARG A 601 15.82 11.45 20.63
CA ARG A 601 16.54 12.37 19.72
C ARG A 601 17.96 11.92 19.36
N ASP A 602 18.62 11.17 20.24
CA ASP A 602 19.97 10.65 20.00
C ASP A 602 19.98 9.34 19.19
N HIS A 603 18.82 8.70 19.03
CA HIS A 603 18.63 7.44 18.31
C HIS A 603 17.29 7.45 17.54
N ALA A 604 17.31 7.83 16.26
CA ALA A 604 16.12 7.92 15.40
C ALA A 604 15.28 6.61 15.31
N GLN A 605 15.83 5.47 15.77
CA GLN A 605 15.15 4.17 15.85
C GLN A 605 14.23 4.02 17.07
N ASP A 606 14.35 4.93 18.04
CA ASP A 606 13.61 4.91 19.30
C ASP A 606 12.40 5.85 19.27
N ALA A 607 12.18 6.56 18.14
CA ALA A 607 11.01 7.40 17.96
C ALA A 607 9.73 6.55 17.90
N TRP A 608 8.68 7.04 18.55
CA TRP A 608 7.39 6.33 18.67
C TRP A 608 6.49 6.55 17.46
N VAL A 609 6.53 7.75 16.89
CA VAL A 609 5.77 8.17 15.71
C VAL A 609 6.57 9.19 14.91
N ALA A 610 6.21 9.39 13.65
CA ALA A 610 6.83 10.39 12.80
C ALA A 610 6.65 11.81 13.36
N VAL A 611 7.73 12.60 13.36
CA VAL A 611 7.73 14.05 13.65
C VAL A 611 7.90 14.84 12.35
N ASP A 612 8.76 14.33 11.47
CA ASP A 612 9.01 14.86 10.14
C ASP A 612 8.49 13.85 9.11
N VAL A 613 7.74 14.32 8.11
CA VAL A 613 7.03 13.45 7.15
C VAL A 613 7.39 13.80 5.70
N PRO A 614 7.55 12.81 4.81
CA PRO A 614 7.92 13.06 3.43
C PRO A 614 6.68 13.40 2.58
N VAL A 615 6.59 14.65 2.11
CA VAL A 615 5.52 15.15 1.23
C VAL A 615 6.07 15.32 -0.18
N GLN A 616 5.31 14.93 -1.19
CA GLN A 616 5.76 14.91 -2.58
C GLN A 616 4.62 15.28 -3.54
N VAL A 617 4.95 15.98 -4.62
CA VAL A 617 4.06 16.19 -5.77
C VAL A 617 4.77 15.69 -7.01
N LEU A 618 4.12 14.79 -7.76
CA LEU A 618 4.57 14.33 -9.06
C LEU A 618 3.74 15.00 -10.15
N ARG A 619 4.38 15.50 -11.20
CA ARG A 619 3.73 16.09 -12.37
C ARG A 619 3.99 15.23 -13.60
N VAL A 620 2.92 14.89 -14.31
CA VAL A 620 2.97 14.25 -15.63
C VAL A 620 2.04 15.05 -16.56
N GLY A 621 2.62 15.98 -17.31
CA GLY A 621 1.84 16.91 -18.13
C GLY A 621 0.92 17.80 -17.29
N THR A 622 -0.39 17.61 -17.41
CA THR A 622 -1.45 18.30 -16.63
C THR A 622 -1.99 17.47 -15.45
N LEU A 623 -1.44 16.27 -15.21
CA LEU A 623 -1.75 15.48 -14.02
C LEU A 623 -0.77 15.82 -12.89
N LEU A 624 -1.32 16.10 -11.71
CA LEU A 624 -0.60 16.26 -10.44
C LEU A 624 -1.01 15.13 -9.49
N VAL A 625 -0.04 14.39 -8.99
CA VAL A 625 -0.25 13.37 -7.96
C VAL A 625 0.33 13.89 -6.64
N ALA A 626 -0.54 14.23 -5.70
CA ALA A 626 -0.19 14.69 -4.36
C ALA A 626 -0.03 13.49 -3.42
N CYS A 627 1.21 13.18 -3.07
CA CYS A 627 1.57 12.04 -2.23
C CYS A 627 1.57 12.46 -0.76
N VAL A 628 0.59 11.95 0.00
CA VAL A 628 0.38 12.29 1.40
C VAL A 628 0.73 11.09 2.30
N PRO A 629 1.62 11.24 3.29
CA PRO A 629 2.05 10.16 4.19
C PRO A 629 1.02 9.89 5.31
N ALA A 630 -0.28 9.84 4.97
CA ALA A 630 -1.36 9.68 5.92
C ALA A 630 -2.63 9.11 5.27
N GLU A 631 -3.60 8.73 6.10
CA GLU A 631 -4.96 8.39 5.69
C GLU A 631 -5.84 9.65 5.70
N VAL A 632 -6.08 10.21 4.51
CA VAL A 632 -6.85 11.45 4.34
C VAL A 632 -8.33 11.13 4.21
N THR A 633 -9.21 11.74 5.00
CA THR A 633 -10.66 11.58 4.86
C THR A 633 -11.18 12.16 3.55
N THR A 634 -12.38 11.76 3.15
CA THR A 634 -12.99 12.12 1.87
C THR A 634 -13.09 13.65 1.71
N ALA A 635 -13.62 14.36 2.71
CA ALA A 635 -13.74 15.82 2.64
C ALA A 635 -12.39 16.54 2.73
N ALA A 636 -11.44 16.03 3.53
CA ALA A 636 -10.09 16.57 3.59
C ALA A 636 -9.37 16.41 2.24
N GLY A 637 -9.56 15.29 1.56
CA GLY A 637 -9.04 15.03 0.21
C GLY A 637 -9.60 16.02 -0.81
N ALA A 638 -10.92 16.26 -0.81
CA ALA A 638 -11.56 17.24 -1.67
C ALA A 638 -11.02 18.66 -1.44
N ARG A 639 -10.82 19.08 -0.18
CA ARG A 639 -10.17 20.37 0.16
C ARG A 639 -8.75 20.48 -0.42
N LEU A 640 -7.93 19.44 -0.26
CA LEU A 640 -6.58 19.41 -0.83
C LEU A 640 -6.62 19.55 -2.36
N VAL A 641 -7.52 18.83 -3.04
CA VAL A 641 -7.70 18.94 -4.48
C VAL A 641 -8.02 20.37 -4.90
N ARG A 642 -8.98 21.04 -4.24
CA ARG A 642 -9.35 22.43 -4.53
C ARG A 642 -8.16 23.38 -4.37
N TRP A 643 -7.47 23.33 -3.23
CA TRP A 643 -6.33 24.21 -2.97
C TRP A 643 -5.18 24.00 -3.94
N ILE A 644 -4.87 22.74 -4.30
CA ILE A 644 -3.80 22.43 -5.25
C ILE A 644 -4.17 22.89 -6.65
N LYS A 645 -5.41 22.68 -7.10
CA LYS A 645 -5.89 23.17 -8.42
C LYS A 645 -5.79 24.69 -8.52
N ALA A 646 -6.29 25.41 -7.52
CA ALA A 646 -6.19 26.86 -7.47
C ALA A 646 -4.72 27.33 -7.47
N SER A 647 -3.87 26.69 -6.68
CA SER A 647 -2.43 27.00 -6.65
C SER A 647 -1.74 26.68 -7.97
N ALA A 648 -2.19 25.66 -8.70
CA ALA A 648 -1.63 25.28 -10.00
C ALA A 648 -2.04 26.26 -11.10
N ALA A 649 -3.30 26.70 -11.11
CA ALA A 649 -3.78 27.72 -12.04
C ALA A 649 -3.08 29.08 -11.81
N GLU A 650 -2.95 29.50 -10.55
CA GLU A 650 -2.22 30.72 -10.18
C GLU A 650 -0.77 30.67 -10.68
N ALA A 651 -0.07 29.57 -10.43
CA ALA A 651 1.35 29.44 -10.79
C ALA A 651 1.61 29.22 -12.28
N ALA A 652 0.64 28.71 -13.04
CA ALA A 652 0.78 28.48 -14.47
C ALA A 652 0.66 29.75 -15.33
N GLY A 653 0.20 30.88 -14.75
CA GLY A 653 0.04 32.15 -15.45
C GLY A 653 -1.21 32.25 -16.34
N THR A 654 -1.29 33.29 -17.16
CA THR A 654 -2.47 33.57 -18.00
C THR A 654 -2.64 32.51 -19.09
N GLY A 655 -3.82 31.87 -19.14
CA GLY A 655 -4.17 30.88 -20.17
C GLY A 655 -4.41 29.46 -19.66
N ARG A 656 -4.22 29.19 -18.36
CA ARG A 656 -4.68 27.97 -17.70
C ARG A 656 -5.59 28.30 -16.52
N THR A 657 -6.59 27.46 -16.32
CA THR A 657 -7.61 27.55 -15.26
C THR A 657 -7.57 26.31 -14.38
N ASP A 658 -8.25 26.33 -13.24
CA ASP A 658 -8.37 25.19 -12.32
C ASP A 658 -8.88 23.92 -13.03
N GLY A 659 -9.73 24.08 -14.05
CA GLY A 659 -10.30 22.98 -14.85
C GLY A 659 -9.28 22.25 -15.72
N ASP A 660 -8.13 22.87 -16.00
CA ASP A 660 -7.09 22.28 -16.83
C ASP A 660 -6.25 21.24 -16.07
N TRP A 661 -6.24 21.27 -14.75
CA TRP A 661 -5.42 20.38 -13.93
C TRP A 661 -6.23 19.20 -13.39
N GLU A 662 -5.66 18.00 -13.55
CA GLU A 662 -6.11 16.84 -12.80
C GLU A 662 -5.26 16.70 -11.53
N VAL A 663 -5.90 16.56 -10.37
CA VAL A 663 -5.20 16.39 -9.09
C VAL A 663 -5.71 15.12 -8.43
N ILE A 664 -4.78 14.20 -8.15
CA ILE A 664 -5.05 12.97 -7.41
C ILE A 664 -4.34 13.05 -6.06
N VAL A 665 -5.10 12.93 -4.97
CA VAL A 665 -4.53 12.75 -3.62
C VAL A 665 -4.30 11.27 -3.40
N THR A 666 -3.05 10.85 -3.31
CA THR A 666 -2.68 9.47 -3.00
C THR A 666 -2.19 9.39 -1.55
N GLY A 667 -3.03 8.82 -0.69
CA GLY A 667 -2.72 8.58 0.71
C GLY A 667 -1.70 7.46 0.90
N LEU A 668 -1.22 7.28 2.14
CA LEU A 668 -0.27 6.23 2.54
C LEU A 668 1.00 6.19 1.68
N ALA A 669 1.42 7.36 1.18
CA ALA A 669 2.54 7.52 0.27
C ALA A 669 3.79 8.00 1.00
N ASN A 670 4.92 7.35 0.75
CA ASN A 670 6.27 7.64 1.29
C ASN A 670 6.45 7.51 2.81
N GLY A 671 5.37 7.52 3.59
CA GLY A 671 5.40 7.42 5.03
C GLY A 671 4.00 7.22 5.62
N TYR A 672 3.94 7.18 6.95
CA TYR A 672 2.69 7.06 7.69
C TYR A 672 2.68 7.92 8.94
N SER A 673 1.66 8.77 9.08
CA SER A 673 1.47 9.71 10.18
C SER A 673 0.05 9.69 10.74
N GLY A 674 -0.62 8.54 10.71
CA GLY A 674 -2.02 8.42 11.14
C GLY A 674 -3.00 9.02 10.13
N TYR A 675 -4.01 9.71 10.64
CA TYR A 675 -5.11 10.25 9.84
C TYR A 675 -4.98 11.75 9.61
N VAL A 676 -5.66 12.24 8.57
CA VAL A 676 -5.86 13.67 8.30
C VAL A 676 -7.34 13.89 8.07
N THR A 677 -7.95 14.64 8.98
CA THR A 677 -9.35 15.05 8.94
C THR A 677 -9.46 16.54 8.63
N THR A 678 -10.63 17.00 8.21
CA THR A 678 -10.94 18.43 8.28
C THR A 678 -11.00 18.88 9.76
N PRO A 679 -10.86 20.18 10.06
CA PRO A 679 -11.09 20.71 11.42
C PRO A 679 -12.49 20.37 11.97
N GLU A 680 -13.50 20.30 11.11
CA GLU A 680 -14.89 20.00 11.44
C GLU A 680 -15.07 18.53 11.83
N GLU A 681 -14.46 17.62 11.07
CA GLU A 681 -14.38 16.19 11.40
C GLU A 681 -13.52 15.95 12.64
N TYR A 682 -12.41 16.69 12.77
CA TYR A 682 -11.53 16.63 13.95
C TYR A 682 -12.33 16.96 15.22
N ALA A 683 -13.19 17.97 15.17
CA ALA A 683 -14.04 18.35 16.30
C ALA A 683 -15.02 17.24 16.72
N ALA A 684 -15.30 16.24 15.87
CA ALA A 684 -16.15 15.10 16.21
C ALA A 684 -15.44 14.06 17.08
N GLN A 685 -14.10 13.99 17.01
CA GLN A 685 -13.32 12.97 17.71
C GLN A 685 -13.85 11.55 17.55
N ARG A 686 -14.36 11.21 16.36
CA ARG A 686 -14.40 9.81 15.91
C ARG A 686 -12.97 9.27 15.75
N TYR A 687 -12.83 8.00 15.41
CA TYR A 687 -11.52 7.34 15.32
C TYR A 687 -10.49 8.13 14.49
N GLU A 688 -10.91 8.65 13.32
CA GLU A 688 -10.06 9.42 12.42
C GLU A 688 -9.57 10.71 13.09
N GLY A 689 -10.48 11.50 13.68
CA GLY A 689 -10.13 12.75 14.39
C GLY A 689 -9.25 12.53 15.62
N ALA A 690 -9.49 11.45 16.37
CA ALA A 690 -8.63 11.05 17.48
C ALA A 690 -7.24 10.60 17.01
N SER A 691 -7.14 10.10 15.79
CA SER A 691 -5.90 9.64 15.15
C SER A 691 -5.19 10.68 14.28
N THR A 692 -5.75 11.88 14.13
CA THR A 692 -5.09 13.05 13.51
C THR A 692 -3.97 13.56 14.43
N LEU A 693 -2.73 13.10 14.20
CA LEU A 693 -1.65 13.18 15.19
C LEU A 693 -1.26 14.59 15.60
N TYR A 694 -1.30 15.57 14.70
CA TYR A 694 -0.69 16.89 14.91
C TYR A 694 -1.71 18.00 15.17
N GLY A 695 -2.88 17.63 15.68
CA GLY A 695 -3.93 18.57 16.08
C GLY A 695 -4.85 19.01 14.92
N PRO A 696 -5.75 19.97 15.16
CA PRO A 696 -6.77 20.39 14.19
C PRO A 696 -6.17 20.99 12.91
N ASN A 697 -4.97 21.57 13.00
CA ASN A 697 -4.31 22.26 11.88
C ASN A 697 -3.47 21.33 10.98
N THR A 698 -3.59 20.00 11.18
CA THR A 698 -2.82 19.01 10.41
C THR A 698 -3.11 19.11 8.91
N LEU A 699 -4.39 19.22 8.51
CA LEU A 699 -4.78 19.37 7.11
C LEU A 699 -4.18 20.62 6.47
N GLY A 700 -4.24 21.76 7.18
CA GLY A 700 -3.71 23.03 6.70
C GLY A 700 -2.19 23.00 6.47
N ALA A 701 -1.43 22.33 7.34
CA ALA A 701 0.01 22.16 7.16
C ALA A 701 0.36 21.33 5.91
N TYR A 702 -0.39 20.25 5.65
CA TYR A 702 -0.24 19.48 4.42
C TYR A 702 -0.64 20.30 3.18
N ALA A 703 -1.76 21.00 3.24
CA ALA A 703 -2.24 21.85 2.15
C ALA A 703 -1.22 22.92 1.76
N MET A 704 -0.69 23.64 2.74
CA MET A 704 0.33 24.67 2.55
C MET A 704 1.57 24.10 1.85
N CYS A 705 2.12 22.99 2.38
CA CYS A 705 3.30 22.32 1.80
C CYS A 705 3.04 21.85 0.36
N LEU A 706 1.89 21.21 0.09
CA LEU A 706 1.54 20.71 -1.24
C LEU A 706 1.35 21.84 -2.26
N CYS A 707 0.73 22.96 -1.85
CA CYS A 707 0.59 24.13 -2.70
C CYS A 707 1.96 24.77 -3.01
N GLU A 708 2.85 24.90 -2.02
CA GLU A 708 4.22 25.38 -2.24
C GLU A 708 5.00 24.51 -3.23
N LEU A 709 4.99 23.19 -3.03
CA LEU A 709 5.62 22.25 -3.96
C LEU A 709 5.02 22.33 -5.37
N THR A 710 3.71 22.55 -5.47
CA THR A 710 3.02 22.75 -6.75
C THR A 710 3.49 24.02 -7.45
N ARG A 711 3.63 25.14 -6.72
CA ARG A 711 4.17 26.39 -7.30
C ARG A 711 5.61 26.22 -7.76
N GLU A 712 6.45 25.54 -6.97
CA GLU A 712 7.85 25.24 -7.33
C GLU A 712 7.93 24.44 -8.64
N LEU A 713 7.05 23.44 -8.82
CA LEU A 713 6.98 22.62 -10.03
C LEU A 713 6.59 23.39 -11.30
N LEU A 714 5.81 24.45 -11.16
CA LEU A 714 5.25 25.18 -12.29
C LEU A 714 6.05 26.45 -12.64
N THR A 715 6.72 27.06 -11.67
CA THR A 715 7.49 28.31 -11.84
C THR A 715 8.96 28.10 -12.18
N ALA A 716 9.50 26.88 -12.02
CA ALA A 716 10.91 26.56 -12.28
C ALA A 716 11.40 26.79 -13.73
N ASN A 717 10.51 27.17 -14.66
CA ASN A 717 10.87 27.53 -16.03
C ASN A 717 11.40 28.97 -16.19
N ASP A 718 11.11 29.91 -15.28
CA ASP A 718 11.43 31.34 -15.50
C ASP A 718 12.78 31.82 -14.92
N SER A 719 13.41 31.05 -14.03
CA SER A 719 14.60 31.52 -13.28
C SER A 719 15.94 31.37 -13.99
N THR A 720 15.97 30.84 -15.22
CA THR A 720 17.22 30.70 -16.01
C THR A 720 17.32 31.65 -17.21
N ALA A 721 16.29 32.46 -17.48
CA ALA A 721 16.24 33.34 -18.65
C ALA A 721 16.70 34.80 -18.39
N ASN A 722 16.91 35.23 -17.14
CA ASN A 722 17.05 36.66 -16.83
C ASN A 722 18.31 37.13 -16.07
N ASP A 723 19.34 36.29 -15.88
CA ASP A 723 20.60 36.74 -15.26
C ASP A 723 21.73 36.93 -16.29
N SER A 724 21.42 37.64 -17.37
CA SER A 724 22.41 38.10 -18.34
C SER A 724 22.27 39.60 -18.60
N THR A 725 22.27 40.43 -17.55
CA THR A 725 22.53 41.88 -17.66
C THR A 725 22.70 42.49 -16.26
N ALA A 726 23.91 42.43 -15.71
CA ALA A 726 24.45 43.50 -14.85
C ALA A 726 25.93 43.22 -14.57
N ASN A 727 26.79 43.74 -15.43
CA ASN A 727 28.21 43.90 -15.14
C ASN A 727 28.45 45.35 -14.71
N ASP A 728 29.20 45.50 -13.61
CA ASP A 728 30.11 46.60 -13.29
C ASP A 728 29.57 47.93 -12.72
N SER A 729 29.81 48.16 -11.41
CA SER A 729 30.69 49.25 -10.95
C SER A 729 30.83 49.28 -9.41
N THR A 730 32.04 48.96 -8.94
CA THR A 730 32.84 49.60 -7.87
C THR A 730 32.21 50.25 -6.62
N ALA A 731 32.58 49.67 -5.47
CA ALA A 731 33.26 50.26 -4.30
C ALA A 731 32.55 51.19 -3.29
N ASN A 732 32.62 50.75 -2.01
CA ASN A 732 32.74 51.47 -0.72
C ASN A 732 31.71 52.55 -0.34
N ASP A 733 30.99 52.33 0.77
CA ASP A 733 31.34 52.92 2.07
C ASP A 733 30.58 52.24 3.22
N SER A 734 31.22 52.20 4.38
CA SER A 734 30.71 51.77 5.67
C SER A 734 29.85 52.86 6.34
N THR A 735 28.76 52.48 7.03
CA THR A 735 28.49 52.79 8.46
C THR A 735 27.01 52.59 8.86
N ALA A 736 26.85 52.06 10.08
CA ALA A 736 25.76 52.26 11.06
C ALA A 736 24.35 51.65 10.87
N ASN A 737 24.02 50.78 11.84
CA ASN A 737 22.75 50.56 12.55
C ASN A 737 21.43 51.01 11.90
N ASP A 738 20.49 50.06 11.75
CA ASP A 738 19.26 50.07 12.56
C ASP A 738 18.60 48.68 12.59
N SER A 739 17.94 48.40 13.70
CA SER A 739 17.16 47.21 14.02
C SER A 739 15.85 47.15 13.25
N THR A 740 15.57 46.02 12.59
CA THR A 740 14.20 45.49 12.44
C THR A 740 14.22 43.99 12.20
N ALA A 741 13.31 43.32 12.91
CA ALA A 741 13.00 41.91 12.77
C ALA A 741 12.29 41.66 11.44
N ASN A 742 12.87 40.80 10.61
CA ASN A 742 12.25 39.96 9.58
C ASN A 742 13.38 39.51 8.67
N ASP A 743 13.87 38.28 8.85
CA ASP A 743 14.54 37.46 7.82
C ASP A 743 15.16 36.23 8.48
N ASP A 744 14.39 35.16 8.65
CA ASP A 744 14.96 33.82 8.89
C ASP A 744 14.15 32.69 8.23
N LEU A 745 13.51 32.98 7.08
CA LEU A 745 12.68 32.01 6.34
C LEU A 745 13.18 31.63 4.94
N THR A 746 14.38 32.04 4.52
CA THR A 746 14.88 31.74 3.16
C THR A 746 16.23 31.04 3.10
N ARG A 747 16.70 30.46 4.22
CA ARG A 747 17.98 29.70 4.22
C ARG A 747 17.92 28.33 4.89
N SER A 748 16.87 27.55 4.58
CA SER A 748 16.92 26.11 4.76
C SER A 748 17.52 25.45 3.51
N ARG A 749 18.83 25.20 3.58
CA ARG A 749 19.55 24.27 2.69
C ARG A 749 18.77 22.97 2.59
N SER A 750 18.68 22.40 1.38
CA SER A 750 18.32 21.00 1.07
C SER A 750 18.35 20.10 2.31
N GLY A 751 17.20 19.93 2.97
CA GLY A 751 17.10 19.21 4.22
C GLY A 751 17.49 17.76 4.02
N SER A 752 18.70 17.40 4.44
CA SER A 752 19.11 16.00 4.59
C SER A 752 18.15 15.29 5.54
N ALA A 753 17.74 14.06 5.18
CA ALA A 753 16.91 13.20 6.02
C ALA A 753 17.42 13.20 7.49
N PRO A 754 16.54 13.34 8.49
CA PRO A 754 16.94 13.19 9.89
C PRO A 754 17.60 11.82 10.08
N GLY A 755 18.90 11.80 10.42
CA GLY A 755 19.66 10.63 10.85
C GLY A 755 19.30 9.30 10.20
N SER A 756 19.51 9.13 8.88
CA SER A 756 19.36 7.82 8.22
C SER A 756 20.54 6.90 8.60
N ALA A 757 20.65 6.51 9.87
CA ALA A 757 21.47 5.39 10.25
C ALA A 757 20.76 4.11 9.79
N ALA A 758 21.33 3.47 8.77
CA ALA A 758 20.96 2.15 8.27
C ALA A 758 21.30 1.05 9.30
N ASN A 759 20.75 1.13 10.51
CA ASN A 759 20.79 0.03 11.46
C ASN A 759 19.47 -0.75 11.32
N THR A 760 19.55 -2.04 11.12
CA THR A 760 18.40 -2.94 11.25
C THR A 760 17.84 -2.77 12.66
N PRO A 761 16.54 -2.47 12.84
CA PRO A 761 15.93 -2.46 14.16
C PRO A 761 16.22 -3.80 14.87
N ARG A 762 16.42 -3.77 16.19
CA ARG A 762 16.63 -5.02 16.95
C ARG A 762 15.38 -5.88 16.84
N ASP A 763 15.56 -7.11 16.36
CA ASP A 763 14.49 -8.07 16.17
C ASP A 763 13.68 -8.28 17.47
N GLY A 764 12.36 -8.13 17.34
CA GLY A 764 11.39 -8.37 18.39
C GLY A 764 11.21 -9.85 18.72
N ILE A 765 10.34 -10.15 19.68
CA ILE A 765 10.11 -11.54 20.12
C ILE A 765 9.56 -12.38 18.98
N GLN A 766 8.62 -11.82 18.21
CA GLN A 766 8.00 -12.52 17.10
C GLN A 766 8.94 -12.68 15.91
N ALA A 767 10.10 -12.03 15.84
CA ALA A 767 11.06 -12.23 14.75
C ALA A 767 11.84 -13.55 14.89
N ARG A 768 11.92 -14.11 16.11
CA ARG A 768 12.75 -15.29 16.41
C ARG A 768 12.20 -16.56 15.76
N VAL A 769 13.04 -17.24 15.00
CA VAL A 769 12.77 -18.59 14.46
C VAL A 769 13.60 -19.59 15.25
N PRO A 770 13.04 -20.72 15.72
CA PRO A 770 13.83 -21.79 16.32
C PRO A 770 14.99 -22.22 15.41
N PRO A 771 16.11 -22.69 15.96
CA PRO A 771 17.31 -22.97 15.17
C PRO A 771 17.13 -24.17 14.22
N VAL A 772 16.19 -25.07 14.49
CA VAL A 772 15.99 -26.33 13.77
C VAL A 772 14.52 -26.60 13.49
N ASP A 773 14.25 -27.29 12.39
CA ASP A 773 12.92 -27.83 12.05
C ASP A 773 12.88 -29.30 12.47
N LEU A 774 12.04 -29.61 13.46
CA LEU A 774 11.87 -30.97 13.95
C LEU A 774 10.95 -31.74 13.01
N ARG A 775 11.33 -32.96 12.64
CA ARG A 775 10.40 -33.88 11.98
C ARG A 775 9.52 -34.52 13.04
N TRP A 776 8.21 -34.31 12.93
CA TRP A 776 7.25 -35.01 13.77
C TRP A 776 6.04 -35.47 12.93
N PRO A 777 5.74 -36.78 12.90
CA PRO A 777 6.48 -37.88 13.55
C PRO A 777 7.92 -38.05 13.03
N PRO A 778 8.87 -38.54 13.83
CA PRO A 778 10.30 -38.52 13.51
C PRO A 778 10.72 -39.42 12.33
N TRP A 779 9.88 -40.41 12.00
CA TRP A 779 10.08 -41.33 10.86
C TRP A 779 9.59 -40.76 9.52
N ARG A 780 8.80 -39.68 9.52
CA ARG A 780 8.37 -38.98 8.31
C ARG A 780 9.48 -38.07 7.77
N ARG A 781 9.40 -37.73 6.49
CA ARG A 781 10.27 -36.77 5.79
C ARG A 781 9.51 -35.46 5.53
N PHE A 782 10.23 -34.36 5.39
CA PHE A 782 9.63 -33.13 4.88
C PHE A 782 9.09 -33.39 3.46
N GLY A 783 7.88 -32.92 3.18
CA GLY A 783 7.12 -33.24 1.97
C GLY A 783 6.17 -34.44 2.14
N ASP A 784 6.26 -35.24 3.21
CA ASP A 784 5.31 -36.33 3.42
C ASP A 784 3.91 -35.80 3.74
N VAL A 785 2.89 -36.42 3.13
CA VAL A 785 1.49 -36.19 3.47
C VAL A 785 1.19 -36.80 4.85
N LEU A 786 0.64 -35.97 5.73
CA LEU A 786 0.20 -36.35 7.08
C LEU A 786 -1.31 -36.64 7.11
N ALA A 787 -2.10 -35.86 6.38
CA ALA A 787 -3.55 -36.01 6.24
C ALA A 787 -3.98 -35.51 4.86
N SER A 788 -5.04 -36.08 4.29
CA SER A 788 -5.59 -35.65 3.00
C SER A 788 -7.04 -36.12 2.86
N ASN A 789 -7.89 -35.31 2.21
CA ASN A 789 -9.26 -35.69 1.85
C ASN A 789 -9.40 -36.23 0.42
N VAL A 790 -8.29 -36.27 -0.33
CA VAL A 790 -8.21 -36.79 -1.71
C VAL A 790 -7.48 -38.12 -1.79
N THR A 791 -7.38 -38.84 -0.66
CA THR A 791 -6.89 -40.22 -0.64
C THR A 791 -7.88 -41.16 -1.31
N ARG A 792 -7.38 -42.26 -1.87
CA ARG A 792 -8.23 -43.37 -2.30
C ARG A 792 -9.09 -43.88 -1.14
N ASP A 793 -10.30 -44.33 -1.47
CA ASP A 793 -11.16 -44.98 -0.49
C ASP A 793 -10.66 -46.39 -0.13
N ALA A 794 -11.32 -47.06 0.80
CA ALA A 794 -10.95 -48.41 1.25
C ALA A 794 -10.99 -49.47 0.12
N SER A 795 -11.65 -49.18 -1.00
CA SER A 795 -11.71 -50.04 -2.19
C SER A 795 -10.63 -49.71 -3.23
N GLY A 796 -9.81 -48.69 -2.98
CA GLY A 796 -8.74 -48.25 -3.87
C GLY A 796 -9.20 -47.30 -4.99
N ILE A 797 -10.46 -46.87 -4.98
CA ILE A 797 -11.02 -45.96 -6.00
C ILE A 797 -10.52 -44.54 -5.74
N ARG A 798 -10.14 -43.83 -6.81
CA ARG A 798 -9.68 -42.43 -6.71
C ARG A 798 -10.85 -41.54 -6.29
N ARG A 799 -10.58 -40.57 -5.43
CA ARG A 799 -11.54 -39.52 -5.10
C ARG A 799 -11.91 -38.75 -6.37
N VAL A 800 -13.20 -38.51 -6.56
CA VAL A 800 -13.75 -37.64 -7.60
C VAL A 800 -14.25 -36.37 -6.92
N LEU A 801 -13.88 -35.22 -7.47
CA LEU A 801 -14.30 -33.89 -7.02
C LEU A 801 -15.08 -33.20 -8.12
N THR A 802 -16.17 -32.53 -7.75
CA THR A 802 -16.97 -31.70 -8.64
C THR A 802 -16.43 -30.28 -8.63
N ALA A 803 -16.07 -29.77 -9.81
CA ALA A 803 -15.60 -28.39 -9.98
C ALA A 803 -16.61 -27.36 -9.44
N GLY A 804 -16.12 -26.30 -8.79
CA GLY A 804 -16.92 -25.23 -8.17
C GLY A 804 -17.60 -25.60 -6.85
N ILE A 805 -17.63 -26.88 -6.47
CA ILE A 805 -18.35 -27.37 -5.27
C ILE A 805 -17.36 -27.95 -4.25
N ASP A 806 -16.61 -28.97 -4.67
CA ASP A 806 -15.72 -29.72 -3.78
C ASP A 806 -14.37 -29.02 -3.57
N GLU A 807 -13.69 -29.36 -2.48
CA GLU A 807 -12.35 -28.84 -2.16
C GLU A 807 -11.36 -29.99 -1.96
N ALA A 808 -10.21 -29.93 -2.64
CA ALA A 808 -9.06 -30.79 -2.36
C ALA A 808 -8.23 -30.20 -1.23
N SER A 809 -7.81 -31.02 -0.27
CA SER A 809 -6.98 -30.60 0.85
C SER A 809 -5.96 -31.68 1.21
N ALA A 810 -4.70 -31.28 1.37
CA ALA A 810 -3.62 -32.13 1.87
C ALA A 810 -2.72 -31.39 2.86
N THR A 811 -2.45 -32.01 4.00
CA THR A 811 -1.55 -31.53 5.05
C THR A 811 -0.21 -32.21 4.93
N PHE A 812 0.86 -31.43 4.86
CA PHE A 812 2.23 -31.90 4.67
C PHE A 812 3.11 -31.56 5.86
N LEU A 813 4.03 -32.46 6.20
CA LEU A 813 5.15 -32.13 7.08
C LEU A 813 6.10 -31.18 6.34
N CYS A 814 6.37 -30.01 6.89
CA CYS A 814 7.11 -28.94 6.20
C CYS A 814 8.23 -28.35 7.09
N GLY A 815 9.20 -27.70 6.46
CA GLY A 815 10.09 -26.76 7.14
C GLY A 815 9.36 -25.45 7.45
N ARG A 816 9.85 -24.66 8.41
CA ARG A 816 9.21 -23.39 8.78
C ARG A 816 9.19 -22.40 7.61
N PRO A 817 8.02 -21.90 7.16
CA PRO A 817 7.90 -20.99 6.02
C PRO A 817 8.78 -19.74 6.13
N ARG A 818 8.95 -19.16 7.34
CA ARG A 818 9.76 -17.95 7.52
C ARG A 818 11.21 -18.06 7.06
N ARG A 819 11.76 -19.27 6.96
CA ARG A 819 13.15 -19.44 6.51
C ARG A 819 13.31 -19.10 5.03
N HIS A 820 12.25 -19.26 4.24
CA HIS A 820 12.30 -19.06 2.81
C HIS A 820 10.92 -18.67 2.26
N ALA A 821 10.67 -17.35 2.14
CA ALA A 821 9.39 -16.81 1.69
C ALA A 821 8.97 -17.22 0.25
N ARG A 822 9.98 -17.55 -0.58
CA ARG A 822 9.83 -17.88 -2.01
C ARG A 822 10.55 -19.19 -2.35
N PRO A 823 10.08 -20.36 -1.87
CA PRO A 823 10.83 -21.60 -1.98
C PRO A 823 11.15 -21.96 -3.45
N PRO A 824 12.39 -22.35 -3.77
CA PRO A 824 12.77 -22.72 -5.13
C PRO A 824 12.07 -24.00 -5.61
N PRO A 825 12.02 -24.26 -6.93
CA PRO A 825 12.50 -23.39 -8.01
C PRO A 825 11.46 -22.35 -8.47
N LEU A 826 10.18 -22.52 -8.12
CA LEU A 826 9.07 -21.70 -8.61
C LEU A 826 8.72 -20.50 -7.72
N GLY A 827 9.34 -20.37 -6.55
CA GLY A 827 9.03 -19.29 -5.62
C GLY A 827 7.66 -19.45 -4.92
N THR A 828 7.06 -20.64 -4.93
CA THR A 828 5.71 -20.91 -4.40
C THR A 828 5.69 -22.11 -3.45
N TYR A 829 4.95 -22.03 -2.35
CA TYR A 829 4.78 -23.12 -1.39
C TYR A 829 3.90 -24.25 -1.91
N MET A 830 2.98 -23.92 -2.82
CA MET A 830 1.92 -24.81 -3.29
C MET A 830 1.87 -24.83 -4.81
N THR A 831 1.70 -26.01 -5.38
CA THR A 831 1.21 -26.16 -6.76
C THR A 831 0.01 -27.08 -6.82
N VAL A 832 -0.87 -26.81 -7.77
CA VAL A 832 -1.86 -27.77 -8.26
C VAL A 832 -1.43 -28.17 -9.64
N GLU A 833 -1.34 -29.46 -9.89
CA GLU A 833 -0.81 -29.99 -11.15
C GLU A 833 -1.81 -30.92 -11.82
N ARG A 834 -2.01 -30.72 -13.12
CA ARG A 834 -2.85 -31.54 -14.00
C ARG A 834 -1.99 -32.52 -14.79
N LEU A 835 -2.45 -33.77 -14.88
CA LEU A 835 -1.82 -34.79 -15.72
C LEU A 835 -2.10 -34.49 -17.20
N ARG A 836 -1.05 -34.25 -17.99
CA ARG A 836 -1.16 -34.02 -19.45
C ARG A 836 -1.05 -35.32 -20.23
N ARG A 837 -0.05 -36.12 -19.90
CA ARG A 837 0.21 -37.41 -20.54
C ARG A 837 0.81 -38.37 -19.53
N GLU A 838 0.48 -39.64 -19.65
CA GLU A 838 1.18 -40.72 -18.96
C GLU A 838 1.54 -41.76 -20.02
N ASP A 839 2.83 -42.09 -20.13
CA ASP A 839 3.26 -43.12 -21.06
C ASP A 839 2.99 -44.54 -20.50
N ALA A 840 3.20 -45.55 -21.35
CA ALA A 840 2.99 -46.95 -20.96
C ALA A 840 3.96 -47.43 -19.87
N GLN A 841 5.04 -46.68 -19.61
CA GLN A 841 6.05 -46.93 -18.58
C GLN A 841 5.72 -46.21 -17.26
N GLY A 842 4.61 -45.46 -17.20
CA GLY A 842 4.17 -44.73 -16.02
C GLY A 842 4.89 -43.40 -15.79
N GLN A 843 5.62 -42.88 -16.78
CA GLN A 843 6.15 -41.52 -16.73
C GLN A 843 5.02 -40.54 -17.02
N ALA A 844 4.74 -39.70 -16.04
CA ALA A 844 3.66 -38.73 -16.06
C ALA A 844 4.20 -37.32 -16.30
N GLU A 845 3.72 -36.69 -17.37
CA GLU A 845 3.93 -35.28 -17.65
C GLU A 845 2.85 -34.46 -16.94
N TRP A 846 3.28 -33.56 -16.06
CA TRP A 846 2.41 -32.72 -15.24
C TRP A 846 2.55 -31.26 -15.64
N GLU A 847 1.42 -30.57 -15.65
CA GLU A 847 1.35 -29.14 -15.85
C GLU A 847 0.84 -28.46 -14.58
N VAL A 848 1.54 -27.43 -14.11
CA VAL A 848 1.05 -26.59 -13.02
C VAL A 848 -0.12 -25.75 -13.52
N VAL A 849 -1.27 -25.82 -12.84
CA VAL A 849 -2.48 -25.06 -13.16
C VAL A 849 -2.82 -23.99 -12.13
N ALA A 850 -2.31 -24.11 -10.90
CA ALA A 850 -2.46 -23.09 -9.85
C ALA A 850 -1.26 -23.12 -8.88
N THR A 851 -1.03 -22.00 -8.22
CA THR A 851 0.00 -21.71 -7.21
C THR A 851 -0.64 -21.11 -5.95
N ASP A 852 0.17 -20.85 -4.93
CA ASP A 852 -0.23 -20.10 -3.73
C ASP A 852 -0.62 -18.62 -3.94
N ASP A 853 -0.62 -18.11 -5.17
CA ASP A 853 -1.08 -16.76 -5.54
C ASP A 853 -2.47 -16.75 -6.20
N ASP A 854 -3.06 -17.92 -6.48
CA ASP A 854 -4.39 -18.05 -7.10
C ASP A 854 -5.49 -18.05 -6.03
N LEU A 855 -6.62 -17.36 -6.30
CA LEU A 855 -7.71 -17.15 -5.33
C LEU A 855 -8.42 -18.47 -4.95
N SER A 856 -8.36 -19.46 -5.83
CA SER A 856 -8.87 -20.82 -5.60
C SER A 856 -8.03 -21.66 -4.62
N THR A 857 -6.84 -21.18 -4.23
CA THR A 857 -5.94 -21.91 -3.34
C THR A 857 -5.88 -21.28 -1.95
N ARG A 858 -5.51 -22.07 -0.93
CA ARG A 858 -5.14 -21.56 0.40
C ARG A 858 -3.98 -22.35 0.98
N VAL A 859 -3.05 -21.64 1.60
CA VAL A 859 -1.93 -22.19 2.36
C VAL A 859 -2.18 -21.90 3.83
N GLU A 860 -2.33 -22.94 4.65
CA GLU A 860 -2.55 -22.80 6.10
C GLU A 860 -1.36 -23.38 6.86
N TYR A 861 -0.78 -22.59 7.76
CA TYR A 861 0.35 -22.97 8.59
C TYR A 861 -0.09 -23.33 10.00
N ARG A 862 0.49 -24.41 10.54
CA ARG A 862 0.32 -24.82 11.93
C ARG A 862 1.65 -25.26 12.56
N PRO A 863 2.01 -24.75 13.76
CA PRO A 863 3.06 -25.37 14.56
C PRO A 863 2.58 -26.70 15.14
N ALA A 864 3.42 -27.72 15.12
CA ALA A 864 3.08 -29.09 15.49
C ALA A 864 4.20 -29.77 16.31
N GLY A 865 3.89 -30.95 16.83
CA GLY A 865 4.84 -31.78 17.58
C GLY A 865 5.30 -31.16 18.91
N PRO A 866 6.31 -31.76 19.55
CA PRO A 866 6.83 -31.31 20.83
C PRO A 866 7.27 -29.84 20.78
N PHE A 867 6.71 -29.02 21.68
CA PHE A 867 7.01 -27.59 21.83
C PHE A 867 6.78 -26.74 20.55
N GLY A 868 6.00 -27.22 19.58
CA GLY A 868 5.75 -26.51 18.32
C GLY A 868 6.99 -26.41 17.42
N LEU A 869 7.95 -27.34 17.55
CA LEU A 869 9.17 -27.35 16.75
C LEU A 869 9.03 -28.05 15.40
N SER A 870 7.92 -28.76 15.17
CA SER A 870 7.53 -29.25 13.85
C SER A 870 6.57 -28.26 13.18
N SER A 871 6.50 -28.31 11.86
CA SER A 871 5.64 -27.42 11.08
C SER A 871 4.82 -28.21 10.09
N GLU A 872 3.56 -27.82 9.94
CA GLU A 872 2.64 -28.41 8.99
C GLU A 872 2.06 -27.33 8.08
N LEU A 873 1.96 -27.64 6.79
CA LEU A 873 1.22 -26.84 5.81
C LEU A 873 0.01 -27.63 5.33
N THR A 874 -1.19 -27.09 5.53
CA THR A 874 -2.40 -27.59 4.89
C THR A 874 -2.65 -26.77 3.63
N LEU A 875 -2.59 -27.44 2.48
CA LEU A 875 -2.76 -26.86 1.16
C LEU A 875 -4.16 -27.22 0.66
N ARG A 876 -4.97 -26.22 0.36
CA ARG A 876 -6.35 -26.37 -0.10
C ARG A 876 -6.51 -25.81 -1.50
N TRP A 877 -7.27 -26.50 -2.33
CA TRP A 877 -7.64 -26.06 -3.66
C TRP A 877 -9.10 -26.36 -3.92
N ARG A 878 -9.89 -25.32 -4.19
CA ARG A 878 -11.25 -25.46 -4.71
C ARG A 878 -11.20 -25.36 -6.22
N PRO A 879 -11.36 -26.44 -6.99
CA PRO A 879 -11.23 -26.38 -8.44
C PRO A 879 -12.24 -25.37 -9.03
N PRO A 880 -11.79 -24.39 -9.82
CA PRO A 880 -12.69 -23.44 -10.48
C PRO A 880 -13.75 -24.14 -11.34
N GLU A 881 -14.94 -23.55 -11.47
CA GLU A 881 -16.07 -24.18 -12.15
C GLU A 881 -15.78 -24.59 -13.61
N ASN A 882 -14.99 -23.80 -14.34
CA ASN A 882 -14.62 -24.07 -15.73
C ASN A 882 -13.26 -24.78 -15.88
N ILE A 883 -12.68 -25.33 -14.80
CA ILE A 883 -11.42 -26.06 -14.86
C ILE A 883 -11.59 -27.32 -15.75
N PRO A 884 -10.64 -27.64 -16.63
CA PRO A 884 -10.74 -28.84 -17.46
C PRO A 884 -10.86 -30.12 -16.62
N GLY A 885 -11.76 -31.03 -17.01
CA GLY A 885 -11.82 -32.36 -16.39
C GLY A 885 -10.49 -33.11 -16.54
N GLY A 886 -10.12 -33.91 -15.53
CA GLY A 886 -8.89 -34.69 -15.58
C GLY A 886 -8.34 -35.08 -14.22
N VAL A 887 -7.12 -35.62 -14.24
CA VAL A 887 -6.42 -36.09 -13.04
C VAL A 887 -5.52 -34.98 -12.51
N TYR A 888 -5.61 -34.70 -11.21
CA TYR A 888 -4.87 -33.64 -10.54
C TYR A 888 -4.12 -34.16 -9.30
N ARG A 889 -3.16 -33.37 -8.83
CA ARG A 889 -2.48 -33.53 -7.54
C ARG A 889 -2.14 -32.18 -6.92
N VAL A 890 -2.08 -32.12 -5.58
CA VAL A 890 -1.61 -30.95 -4.83
C VAL A 890 -0.16 -31.20 -4.40
N GLY A 891 0.74 -30.26 -4.68
CA GLY A 891 2.16 -30.31 -4.35
C GLY A 891 2.55 -29.28 -3.30
N VAL A 892 3.46 -29.65 -2.40
CA VAL A 892 4.14 -28.75 -1.46
C VAL A 892 5.60 -28.60 -1.85
N ARG A 893 6.17 -27.41 -1.67
CA ARG A 893 7.61 -27.15 -1.79
C ARG A 893 8.10 -26.32 -0.62
N GLY A 894 9.36 -26.51 -0.24
CA GLY A 894 9.96 -25.71 0.82
C GLY A 894 11.42 -26.03 1.07
N VAL A 895 11.96 -25.31 2.07
CA VAL A 895 13.32 -25.50 2.56
C VAL A 895 13.25 -25.84 4.05
N ALA A 896 14.01 -26.84 4.50
CA ALA A 896 14.06 -27.24 5.90
C ALA A 896 15.49 -27.33 6.45
N ARG A 897 15.67 -27.03 7.74
CA ARG A 897 16.92 -27.23 8.48
C ARG A 897 16.80 -28.36 9.50
N GLY A 898 17.55 -29.45 9.30
CA GLY A 898 17.54 -30.61 10.21
C GLY A 898 18.63 -30.61 11.29
N VAL A 899 18.46 -31.46 12.30
CA VAL A 899 19.50 -31.76 13.32
C VAL A 899 20.41 -32.88 12.82
N ARG A 900 21.75 -32.71 12.86
CA ARG A 900 22.71 -33.81 12.65
C ARG A 900 23.68 -33.92 13.83
N LYS A 901 23.86 -35.14 14.34
CA LYS A 901 24.44 -35.41 15.65
C LYS A 901 25.98 -35.23 15.74
N PHE A 902 26.78 -35.19 14.65
CA PHE A 902 28.26 -35.26 14.78
C PHE A 902 29.22 -34.64 13.70
N ILE A 903 28.83 -33.88 12.66
CA ILE A 903 29.83 -33.31 11.69
C ILE A 903 29.49 -31.86 11.28
N LYS A 904 30.51 -30.98 11.34
CA LYS A 904 30.48 -29.53 11.07
C LYS A 904 30.28 -29.19 9.57
N ARG A 905 29.03 -29.01 9.11
CA ARG A 905 28.56 -27.99 8.14
C ARG A 905 27.07 -28.23 7.79
N GLU A 906 26.26 -27.17 7.86
CA GLU A 906 24.84 -27.18 7.46
C GLU A 906 24.69 -27.11 5.93
N SER A 907 23.69 -27.80 5.38
CA SER A 907 23.08 -27.39 4.11
C SER A 907 21.56 -27.53 4.27
N PRO A 908 20.78 -26.45 4.08
CA PRO A 908 19.33 -26.55 3.93
C PRO A 908 18.99 -27.58 2.86
N GLY A 909 18.01 -28.44 3.12
CA GLY A 909 17.48 -29.37 2.12
C GLY A 909 16.21 -28.80 1.52
N GLU A 910 16.20 -28.55 0.22
CA GLU A 910 14.96 -28.39 -0.53
C GLU A 910 14.16 -29.70 -0.46
N TYR A 911 12.85 -29.59 -0.35
CA TYR A 911 11.96 -30.74 -0.42
C TYR A 911 10.75 -30.39 -1.28
N GLU A 912 10.21 -31.42 -1.91
CA GLU A 912 8.91 -31.40 -2.55
C GLU A 912 8.11 -32.63 -2.10
N GLY A 913 6.79 -32.51 -2.15
CA GLY A 913 5.88 -33.59 -1.80
C GLY A 913 4.56 -33.43 -2.54
N TYR A 914 3.86 -34.53 -2.79
CA TYR A 914 2.60 -34.51 -3.54
C TYR A 914 1.53 -35.33 -2.82
N SER A 915 0.29 -34.87 -2.89
CA SER A 915 -0.88 -35.64 -2.51
C SER A 915 -1.04 -36.88 -3.40
N GLU A 916 -1.95 -37.78 -3.02
CA GLU A 916 -2.46 -38.75 -3.98
C GLU A 916 -3.14 -38.05 -5.16
N ARG A 917 -3.21 -38.76 -6.29
CA ARG A 917 -3.88 -38.30 -7.51
C ARG A 917 -5.40 -38.42 -7.35
N PHE A 918 -6.15 -37.39 -7.73
CA PHE A 918 -7.62 -37.37 -7.71
C PHE A 918 -8.20 -36.93 -9.06
N LEU A 919 -9.46 -37.28 -9.32
CA LEU A 919 -10.18 -36.87 -10.53
C LEU A 919 -10.99 -35.61 -10.23
N VAL A 920 -10.96 -34.64 -11.15
CA VAL A 920 -11.87 -33.50 -11.15
C VAL A 920 -12.80 -33.65 -12.34
N GLU A 921 -14.09 -33.58 -12.08
CA GLU A 921 -15.15 -33.57 -13.09
C GLU A 921 -15.70 -32.15 -13.25
N PRO A 922 -15.94 -31.69 -14.49
CA PRO A 922 -16.62 -30.43 -14.72
C PRO A 922 -18.01 -30.46 -14.11
N ARG A 923 -18.49 -29.31 -13.63
CA ARG A 923 -19.87 -29.17 -13.20
C ARG A 923 -20.79 -29.34 -14.42
N ALA A 924 -21.77 -30.24 -14.34
CA ALA A 924 -22.83 -30.32 -15.35
C ALA A 924 -23.59 -28.99 -15.37
N ARG A 925 -23.68 -28.33 -16.54
CA ARG A 925 -24.56 -27.15 -16.71
C ARG A 925 -26.01 -27.66 -16.71
N GLU A 926 -26.76 -27.30 -15.69
CA GLU A 926 -28.23 -27.48 -15.66
C GLU A 926 -28.94 -26.48 -16.56
#